data_AF-A0A9W8BWV0-F1
#
_entry.id   AF-A0A9W8BWV0-F1
#
_cell.length_a   1.000
_cell.length_b   1.000
_cell.length_c   1.000
_cell.angle_alpha   90.00
_cell.angle_beta   90.00
_cell.angle_gamma   90.00
#
_symmetry.space_group_name_H-M   'P 1'
#
loop_
_entity.id
_entity.type
_entity.pdbx_description
1 polymer ?
#
loop_
_entity_poly.entity_id
_entity_poly.type
_entity_poly.pdbx_seq_one_letter_code
_entity_poly.pdbx_strand_id
1 'polypeptide(L)'
;TSTTSTVPVPPSDNEYDPFGGSSPLTSIESRSTDFEPTSASGEEASPGPIPLPGVVVPSSIGTHGRQVTQVIPTTGSASSPGLAHRDPSIVMDAQEQEAARLVGSHLVRNVPSIINAALPRNPDKRETAARLSAIIAELLEELLNIPEAEAEAAIRRALDAIRELVPQETRDANANLSPLNAISGCFAEFEAWLDGTWTQLGGRQVSDIKLEARLYRLFPKFVMFIAHCINAYFYYNGTIRALTNERQCRIVVPFGKTDTKPTDSDNRGRVDIGLKLVKPKMPFVRPQTITNAAMFAIAEAKAYAIDHVLAFNQLFRYSRPLYERQPDRRFLWGLTVCGEDTYVCLFMPSKAYATSAMNVQTPEGCRALINFFVGWSLCEWDRCGYDPSMVLRSIVPRLRRNPIPMAGPSTSETASGSQQPVRHMQSKLTYYEIQVHNYDPESQEHTTRQYFANLPMVNADRLFSRHTRCFSGSFTDPSLRCGYDGRVIATSLLKTGWPESNMDIAADTRDECHMLRKITRILGGDADLNGRYPTLVCGGRARIDSGDGVMVDDSVQSILAEVDTEVTVHRVHKRLVIEPLGEPLNTVRTVRELIMVLYDAMSAARGTLIDFDFALDIEREATNPTRLNINTQLIQMRIFMDGEKVT
;
A
#
# COMPACT_ATOMS: atom_id res chain seq x y z
N THR A 1 -33.16 4.35 59.92
CA THR A 1 -31.92 3.56 60.04
C THR A 1 -31.18 3.67 58.70
N SER A 2 -29.94 4.19 58.58
CA SER A 2 -28.68 3.98 59.33
C SER A 2 -28.06 2.59 59.04
N THR A 3 -26.74 2.34 58.92
CA THR A 3 -25.46 3.13 59.04
C THR A 3 -24.27 2.19 58.69
N THR A 4 -23.04 2.51 58.26
CA THR A 4 -22.33 3.64 57.57
C THR A 4 -20.83 3.24 57.41
N SER A 5 -20.14 3.55 56.30
CA SER A 5 -18.65 3.45 56.20
C SER A 5 -18.07 4.35 55.06
N THR A 6 -17.37 5.46 55.35
CA THR A 6 -15.89 5.66 55.42
C THR A 6 -15.14 5.56 54.07
N VAL A 7 -14.54 6.61 53.45
CA VAL A 7 -13.56 7.66 53.90
C VAL A 7 -12.13 7.09 53.96
N PRO A 8 -11.11 7.64 53.22
CA PRO A 8 -10.47 8.92 53.55
C PRO A 8 -10.06 9.87 52.39
N VAL A 9 -9.48 11.02 52.78
CA VAL A 9 -9.04 12.18 51.96
C VAL A 9 -7.56 12.51 52.29
N PRO A 10 -6.77 12.99 51.32
CA PRO A 10 -5.62 13.90 51.53
C PRO A 10 -5.82 15.26 50.80
N PRO A 11 -5.02 16.32 51.07
CA PRO A 11 -5.61 17.59 51.54
C PRO A 11 -5.44 18.80 50.61
N SER A 12 -6.03 19.94 51.03
CA SER A 12 -5.83 21.29 50.49
C SER A 12 -5.09 22.20 51.49
N ASP A 13 -4.92 23.48 51.12
CA ASP A 13 -4.47 24.61 51.96
C ASP A 13 -2.95 24.60 52.32
N ASN A 14 -2.22 25.72 52.36
CA ASN A 14 -2.43 27.11 51.90
C ASN A 14 -1.07 27.79 51.72
N GLU A 15 -0.96 28.80 50.84
CA GLU A 15 -0.56 30.19 51.20
C GLU A 15 -0.52 31.12 49.97
N TYR A 16 -0.43 32.43 50.22
CA TYR A 16 -0.84 33.50 49.30
C TYR A 16 -0.05 34.78 49.59
N ASP A 17 0.64 35.37 48.60
CA ASP A 17 1.29 36.68 48.76
C ASP A 17 1.31 37.48 47.42
N PRO A 18 0.77 38.71 47.36
CA PRO A 18 0.67 39.48 46.11
C PRO A 18 1.43 40.83 46.07
N PHE A 19 1.72 41.28 44.84
CA PHE A 19 2.18 42.62 44.39
C PHE A 19 3.67 43.02 44.50
N GLY A 20 4.21 43.43 43.34
CA GLY A 20 5.35 44.38 43.20
C GLY A 20 6.70 43.74 42.88
N GLY A 21 7.42 44.14 41.81
CA GLY A 21 7.07 45.07 40.73
C GLY A 21 8.27 45.43 39.83
N SER A 22 8.02 46.23 38.79
CA SER A 22 9.01 46.92 37.92
C SER A 22 9.98 46.11 37.02
N SER A 23 9.84 46.37 35.72
CA SER A 23 10.79 46.21 34.59
C SER A 23 12.13 46.97 34.82
N PRO A 24 13.22 46.86 34.00
CA PRO A 24 13.16 46.64 32.54
C PRO A 24 14.33 45.93 31.80
N LEU A 25 14.11 45.75 30.49
CA LEU A 25 15.06 45.83 29.36
C LEU A 25 16.51 45.32 29.53
N THR A 26 16.81 44.22 28.82
CA THR A 26 18.01 44.14 27.96
C THR A 26 17.68 43.46 26.64
N SER A 27 17.87 44.18 25.54
CA SER A 27 17.97 43.62 24.19
C SER A 27 19.31 42.90 24.02
N ILE A 28 19.34 41.80 23.27
CA ILE A 28 20.57 41.27 22.68
C ILE A 28 20.43 41.38 21.17
N GLU A 29 21.38 42.07 20.55
CA GLU A 29 21.34 42.44 19.14
C GLU A 29 21.75 41.29 18.22
N SER A 30 21.07 41.18 17.09
CA SER A 30 21.57 40.44 15.94
C SER A 30 22.80 41.15 15.38
N ARG A 31 23.97 40.48 15.38
CA ARG A 31 25.11 40.90 14.56
C ARG A 31 25.06 40.24 13.19
N SER A 32 24.75 41.03 12.17
CA SER A 32 25.25 40.76 10.82
C SER A 32 26.78 40.96 10.80
N THR A 33 27.41 40.35 9.81
CA THR A 33 28.65 40.86 9.22
C THR A 33 28.47 40.80 7.71
N ASP A 34 28.32 41.96 7.10
CA ASP A 34 28.08 42.12 5.68
C ASP A 34 29.34 41.78 4.88
N PHE A 35 29.17 41.32 3.64
CA PHE A 35 30.14 41.57 2.58
C PHE A 35 29.41 41.66 1.23
N GLU A 36 29.33 42.88 0.70
CA GLU A 36 28.76 43.17 -0.63
C GLU A 36 29.79 42.90 -1.76
N PRO A 37 29.36 42.82 -3.03
CA PRO A 37 30.13 42.20 -4.09
C PRO A 37 31.05 43.15 -4.87
N THR A 38 32.06 42.59 -5.52
CA THR A 38 32.78 43.23 -6.64
C THR A 38 32.91 42.27 -7.82
N SER A 39 32.51 42.74 -9.00
CA SER A 39 32.63 42.03 -10.28
C SER A 39 33.86 42.52 -11.08
N ALA A 40 34.63 41.63 -11.71
CA ALA A 40 35.19 41.84 -13.05
C ALA A 40 35.97 40.60 -13.59
N SER A 41 35.80 40.36 -14.90
CA SER A 41 36.75 39.80 -15.89
C SER A 41 37.95 38.91 -15.46
N GLY A 42 38.10 37.76 -16.12
CA GLY A 42 39.38 37.05 -16.25
C GLY A 42 39.24 35.73 -17.05
N GLU A 43 39.80 35.68 -18.26
CA GLU A 43 40.09 34.42 -18.97
C GLU A 43 41.46 33.89 -18.52
N GLU A 44 41.63 32.58 -18.37
CA GLU A 44 42.64 31.77 -19.11
C GLU A 44 42.82 30.33 -18.58
N ALA A 45 43.32 29.47 -19.49
CA ALA A 45 44.15 28.26 -19.30
C ALA A 45 43.77 27.17 -18.26
N SER A 46 43.38 26.00 -18.78
CA SER A 46 43.35 24.72 -18.05
C SER A 46 44.76 24.12 -17.83
N PRO A 47 45.06 23.55 -16.64
CA PRO A 47 46.10 22.55 -16.47
C PRO A 47 45.53 21.12 -16.63
N GLY A 48 46.33 20.20 -17.19
CA GLY A 48 45.95 18.80 -17.42
C GLY A 48 46.14 17.86 -16.21
N PRO A 49 45.59 16.63 -16.26
CA PRO A 49 45.65 15.67 -15.15
C PRO A 49 47.01 14.97 -15.00
N ILE A 50 47.39 14.70 -13.75
CA ILE A 50 48.55 13.89 -13.35
C ILE A 50 48.10 12.42 -13.16
N PRO A 51 48.90 11.40 -13.55
CA PRO A 51 48.39 10.03 -13.75
C PRO A 51 48.41 9.13 -12.51
N LEU A 52 47.66 8.03 -12.59
CA LEU A 52 47.74 6.87 -11.68
C LEU A 52 48.36 5.65 -12.41
N PRO A 53 49.00 4.70 -11.68
CA PRO A 53 49.92 3.73 -12.27
C PRO A 53 49.28 2.45 -12.81
N GLY A 54 49.93 1.87 -13.82
CA GLY A 54 49.42 0.78 -14.64
C GLY A 54 49.28 -0.61 -13.99
N VAL A 55 48.52 -1.45 -14.71
CA VAL A 55 48.47 -2.91 -14.58
C VAL A 55 48.90 -3.50 -15.93
N VAL A 56 49.66 -4.60 -15.88
CA VAL A 56 50.32 -5.20 -17.07
C VAL A 56 49.40 -6.15 -17.83
N VAL A 57 49.42 -6.08 -19.16
CA VAL A 57 48.82 -7.07 -20.06
C VAL A 57 49.91 -7.63 -20.99
N PRO A 58 50.16 -8.96 -21.00
CA PRO A 58 51.08 -9.58 -21.96
C PRO A 58 50.39 -9.84 -23.32
N SER A 59 51.13 -9.73 -24.42
CA SER A 59 50.58 -9.82 -25.78
C SER A 59 51.44 -10.64 -26.75
N SER A 60 50.84 -11.66 -27.38
CA SER A 60 51.32 -12.33 -28.60
C SER A 60 50.12 -13.06 -29.23
N ILE A 61 49.47 -12.52 -30.26
CA ILE A 61 49.87 -12.51 -31.68
C ILE A 61 50.08 -13.93 -32.24
N GLY A 62 49.16 -14.33 -33.11
CA GLY A 62 49.25 -15.52 -33.96
C GLY A 62 48.35 -15.33 -35.18
N THR A 63 48.93 -14.99 -36.33
CA THR A 63 48.20 -14.62 -37.55
C THR A 63 47.80 -15.81 -38.39
N HIS A 64 46.60 -15.77 -39.00
CA HIS A 64 46.41 -15.87 -40.46
C HIS A 64 44.94 -15.57 -40.82
N GLY A 65 44.70 -14.92 -41.95
CA GLY A 65 43.36 -14.63 -42.47
C GLY A 65 43.14 -15.18 -43.88
N ARG A 66 41.91 -15.14 -44.38
CA ARG A 66 41.62 -15.33 -45.81
C ARG A 66 40.41 -14.51 -46.27
N GLN A 67 40.30 -14.37 -47.59
CA GLN A 67 39.50 -13.35 -48.28
C GLN A 67 37.99 -13.58 -48.19
N VAL A 68 37.25 -12.47 -48.31
CA VAL A 68 35.83 -12.47 -48.68
C VAL A 68 35.71 -12.84 -50.17
N THR A 69 34.82 -13.79 -50.48
CA THR A 69 34.37 -14.07 -51.85
C THR A 69 32.85 -13.93 -51.89
N GLN A 70 32.33 -12.95 -52.63
CA GLN A 70 30.90 -12.90 -52.93
C GLN A 70 30.55 -14.03 -53.90
N VAL A 71 29.49 -14.78 -53.60
CA VAL A 71 28.85 -15.72 -54.53
C VAL A 71 27.36 -15.45 -54.51
N ILE A 72 26.78 -15.18 -55.68
CA ILE A 72 25.34 -15.00 -55.88
C ILE A 72 24.74 -16.36 -56.26
N PRO A 73 23.76 -16.90 -55.52
CA PRO A 73 22.95 -18.03 -55.97
C PRO A 73 21.72 -17.54 -56.75
N THR A 74 21.36 -18.26 -57.82
CA THR A 74 20.19 -18.00 -58.66
C THR A 74 18.89 -18.60 -58.09
N THR A 75 17.76 -18.20 -58.69
CA THR A 75 16.41 -18.69 -58.35
C THR A 75 16.25 -20.20 -58.54
N GLY A 76 15.74 -20.88 -57.51
CA GLY A 76 15.33 -22.30 -57.51
C GLY A 76 14.27 -22.55 -56.43
N SER A 77 13.40 -23.56 -56.60
CA SER A 77 12.10 -23.62 -55.90
C SER A 77 11.97 -24.66 -54.78
N ALA A 78 11.20 -24.25 -53.76
CA ALA A 78 10.33 -25.06 -52.90
C ALA A 78 10.92 -26.24 -52.07
N SER A 79 11.10 -26.01 -50.77
CA SER A 79 10.36 -26.72 -49.71
C SER A 79 10.61 -26.11 -48.32
N SER A 80 9.59 -26.13 -47.45
CA SER A 80 9.65 -25.61 -46.07
C SER A 80 10.29 -26.66 -45.13
N PRO A 81 11.00 -26.24 -44.05
CA PRO A 81 10.29 -25.72 -42.87
C PRO A 81 10.81 -24.35 -42.38
N GLY A 82 9.89 -23.50 -41.93
CA GLY A 82 10.23 -22.16 -41.44
C GLY A 82 10.82 -22.17 -40.04
N LEU A 83 12.14 -21.97 -39.92
CA LEU A 83 12.75 -21.45 -38.70
C LEU A 83 12.28 -20.01 -38.50
N ALA A 84 11.60 -19.75 -37.39
CA ALA A 84 11.20 -18.39 -37.03
C ALA A 84 12.44 -17.60 -36.57
N HIS A 85 12.99 -16.78 -37.47
CA HIS A 85 13.81 -15.63 -37.05
C HIS A 85 13.00 -14.82 -36.04
N ARG A 86 13.59 -14.50 -34.88
CA ARG A 86 13.01 -13.50 -33.98
C ARG A 86 13.11 -12.14 -34.67
N ASP A 87 11.97 -11.66 -35.16
CA ASP A 87 11.84 -10.30 -35.65
C ASP A 87 12.09 -9.32 -34.48
N PRO A 88 13.01 -8.34 -34.60
CA PRO A 88 13.26 -7.37 -33.54
C PRO A 88 12.07 -6.44 -33.24
N SER A 89 11.05 -6.40 -34.11
CA SER A 89 9.91 -5.47 -34.03
C SER A 89 8.75 -5.95 -33.14
N ILE A 90 9.05 -6.60 -32.00
CA ILE A 90 8.02 -6.81 -30.95
C ILE A 90 7.64 -5.44 -30.39
N VAL A 91 6.51 -4.90 -30.85
CA VAL A 91 5.90 -3.70 -30.30
C VAL A 91 5.49 -3.99 -28.87
N MET A 92 6.30 -3.52 -27.91
CA MET A 92 5.97 -3.58 -26.48
C MET A 92 4.60 -2.95 -26.24
N ASP A 93 3.77 -3.62 -25.44
CA ASP A 93 2.47 -3.09 -25.01
C ASP A 93 2.66 -1.70 -24.37
N ALA A 94 1.72 -0.78 -24.58
CA ALA A 94 1.77 0.56 -24.01
C ALA A 94 1.91 0.54 -22.48
N GLN A 95 1.34 -0.46 -21.80
CA GLN A 95 1.53 -0.69 -20.36
C GLN A 95 2.96 -1.09 -19.99
N GLU A 96 3.68 -1.75 -20.88
CA GLU A 96 5.05 -2.23 -20.68
C GLU A 96 6.06 -1.11 -20.93
N GLN A 97 5.81 -0.30 -21.97
CA GLN A 97 6.52 0.96 -22.21
C GLN A 97 6.31 1.94 -21.03
N GLU A 98 5.08 2.07 -20.53
CA GLU A 98 4.78 2.86 -19.33
C GLU A 98 5.56 2.33 -18.12
N ALA A 99 5.53 1.02 -17.86
CA ALA A 99 6.23 0.42 -16.73
C ALA A 99 7.75 0.59 -16.81
N ALA A 100 8.37 0.38 -17.98
CA ALA A 100 9.80 0.62 -18.19
C ALA A 100 10.19 2.09 -17.96
N ARG A 101 9.37 3.03 -18.47
CA ARG A 101 9.54 4.48 -18.22
C ARG A 101 9.41 4.79 -16.72
N LEU A 102 8.46 4.18 -16.02
CA LEU A 102 8.26 4.38 -14.59
C LEU A 102 9.42 3.79 -13.77
N VAL A 103 9.91 2.60 -14.08
CA VAL A 103 11.11 2.01 -13.45
C VAL A 103 12.30 2.96 -13.62
N GLY A 104 12.58 3.43 -14.85
CA GLY A 104 13.69 4.35 -15.14
C GLY A 104 13.60 5.75 -14.54
N SER A 105 12.47 6.13 -13.92
CA SER A 105 12.26 7.49 -13.36
C SER A 105 11.80 7.52 -11.89
N HIS A 106 11.24 6.42 -11.39
CA HIS A 106 10.65 6.33 -10.05
C HIS A 106 11.27 5.22 -9.18
N LEU A 107 12.05 4.29 -9.72
CA LEU A 107 12.75 3.29 -8.91
C LEU A 107 14.08 3.84 -8.36
N VAL A 108 14.21 3.85 -7.03
CA VAL A 108 15.48 4.01 -6.31
C VAL A 108 15.96 2.61 -5.91
N ARG A 109 17.19 2.22 -6.27
CA ARG A 109 17.76 0.89 -5.98
C ARG A 109 18.81 0.96 -4.89
N ASN A 110 19.18 -0.21 -4.35
CA ASN A 110 20.26 -0.38 -3.38
C ASN A 110 20.04 0.42 -2.10
N VAL A 111 18.82 0.39 -1.56
CA VAL A 111 18.46 0.95 -0.25
C VAL A 111 18.15 -0.21 0.71
N PRO A 112 19.14 -0.85 1.38
CA PRO A 112 18.90 -2.05 2.18
C PRO A 112 17.94 -1.80 3.35
N SER A 113 18.00 -0.58 3.90
CA SER A 113 17.20 -0.09 5.02
C SER A 113 15.68 -0.10 4.80
N ILE A 114 15.18 -0.32 3.58
CA ILE A 114 13.74 -0.54 3.31
C ILE A 114 13.16 -1.65 4.22
N ILE A 115 13.94 -2.71 4.48
CA ILE A 115 13.47 -3.84 5.31
C ILE A 115 13.10 -3.39 6.73
N ASN A 116 13.66 -2.27 7.22
CA ASN A 116 13.31 -1.69 8.51
C ASN A 116 11.84 -1.25 8.55
N ALA A 117 11.28 -0.78 7.43
CA ALA A 117 9.86 -0.41 7.34
C ALA A 117 8.90 -1.60 7.49
N ALA A 118 9.41 -2.84 7.42
CA ALA A 118 8.67 -4.06 7.73
C ALA A 118 8.79 -4.51 9.20
N LEU A 119 9.69 -3.93 10.00
CA LEU A 119 9.87 -4.30 11.42
C LEU A 119 8.73 -3.74 12.30
N PRO A 120 8.46 -4.33 13.48
CA PRO A 120 7.56 -3.73 14.47
C PRO A 120 8.10 -2.39 14.99
N ARG A 121 7.23 -1.41 15.26
CA ARG A 121 7.61 -0.17 15.96
C ARG A 121 7.81 -0.41 17.46
N ASN A 122 6.88 -1.13 18.11
CA ASN A 122 7.01 -1.47 19.54
C ASN A 122 8.32 -2.28 19.80
N PRO A 123 9.15 -1.88 20.78
CA PRO A 123 10.45 -2.51 21.05
C PRO A 123 10.37 -4.00 21.38
N ASP A 124 9.42 -4.43 22.22
CA ASP A 124 9.31 -5.81 22.69
C ASP A 124 9.03 -6.77 21.54
N LYS A 125 8.11 -6.38 20.63
CA LYS A 125 7.85 -7.09 19.38
C LYS A 125 9.07 -7.07 18.45
N ARG A 126 9.85 -5.99 18.42
CA ARG A 126 11.05 -5.88 17.58
C ARG A 126 12.16 -6.82 18.06
N GLU A 127 12.39 -6.93 19.37
CA GLU A 127 13.29 -7.95 19.94
C GLU A 127 12.76 -9.37 19.68
N THR A 128 11.45 -9.59 19.90
CA THR A 128 10.79 -10.88 19.64
C THR A 128 10.95 -11.29 18.18
N ALA A 129 10.77 -10.36 17.23
CA ALA A 129 10.98 -10.60 15.81
C ALA A 129 12.44 -10.95 15.52
N ALA A 130 13.42 -10.16 16.00
CA ALA A 130 14.84 -10.43 15.79
C ALA A 130 15.26 -11.82 16.32
N ARG A 131 14.81 -12.19 17.53
CA ARG A 131 15.10 -13.50 18.15
C ARG A 131 14.41 -14.66 17.42
N LEU A 132 13.18 -14.47 16.95
CA LEU A 132 12.47 -15.46 16.13
C LEU A 132 13.13 -15.63 14.75
N SER A 133 13.62 -14.56 14.14
CA SER A 133 14.38 -14.60 12.90
C SER A 133 15.71 -15.34 13.06
N ALA A 134 16.43 -15.11 14.16
CA ALA A 134 17.67 -15.82 14.47
C ALA A 134 17.43 -17.34 14.55
N ILE A 135 16.46 -17.80 15.35
CA ILE A 135 16.16 -19.23 15.49
C ILE A 135 15.72 -19.87 14.16
N ILE A 136 14.97 -19.14 13.32
CA ILE A 136 14.54 -19.65 12.00
C ILE A 136 15.72 -19.75 11.01
N ALA A 137 16.68 -18.82 11.08
CA ALA A 137 17.90 -18.87 10.27
C ALA A 137 18.88 -19.94 10.76
N GLU A 138 19.10 -20.04 12.08
CA GLU A 138 19.93 -21.07 12.71
C GLU A 138 19.37 -22.47 12.40
N LEU A 139 18.06 -22.68 12.46
CA LEU A 139 17.42 -23.93 12.03
C LEU A 139 17.68 -24.23 10.55
N LEU A 140 17.61 -23.22 9.68
CA LEU A 140 17.79 -23.42 8.24
C LEU A 140 19.24 -23.75 7.88
N GLU A 141 20.19 -23.08 8.53
CA GLU A 141 21.63 -23.36 8.43
C GLU A 141 21.99 -24.73 9.02
N GLU A 142 21.39 -25.11 10.16
CA GLU A 142 21.54 -26.45 10.74
C GLU A 142 21.01 -27.52 9.76
N LEU A 143 19.80 -27.35 9.22
CA LEU A 143 19.18 -28.29 8.27
C LEU A 143 20.00 -28.47 6.97
N LEU A 144 20.68 -27.43 6.48
CA LEU A 144 21.55 -27.51 5.29
C LEU A 144 22.89 -28.24 5.54
N ASN A 145 23.25 -28.52 6.80
CA ASN A 145 24.56 -29.07 7.17
C ASN A 145 24.49 -30.44 7.88
N ILE A 146 23.29 -31.01 8.10
CA ILE A 146 23.10 -32.29 8.78
C ILE A 146 22.45 -33.36 7.87
N PRO A 147 22.59 -34.66 8.18
CA PRO A 147 21.86 -35.71 7.46
C PRO A 147 20.34 -35.60 7.66
N GLU A 148 19.55 -36.03 6.67
CA GLU A 148 18.07 -36.08 6.73
C GLU A 148 17.54 -36.80 8.00
N ALA A 149 18.24 -37.83 8.46
CA ALA A 149 17.91 -38.57 9.68
C ALA A 149 17.99 -37.74 10.98
N GLU A 150 18.73 -36.62 10.98
CA GLU A 150 18.89 -35.71 12.11
C GLU A 150 18.01 -34.46 12.00
N ALA A 151 17.44 -34.19 10.82
CA ALA A 151 16.58 -33.04 10.54
C ALA A 151 15.37 -32.94 11.50
N GLU A 152 14.82 -34.09 11.93
CA GLU A 152 13.75 -34.11 12.94
C GLU A 152 14.23 -33.52 14.28
N ALA A 153 15.45 -33.83 14.70
CA ALA A 153 15.99 -33.38 15.98
C ALA A 153 16.32 -31.87 15.95
N ALA A 154 16.84 -31.36 14.82
CA ALA A 154 17.03 -29.93 14.58
C ALA A 154 15.71 -29.14 14.67
N ILE A 155 14.68 -29.59 13.94
CA ILE A 155 13.35 -28.97 13.97
C ILE A 155 12.76 -29.00 15.38
N ARG A 156 12.97 -30.07 16.17
CA ARG A 156 12.55 -30.11 17.58
C ARG A 156 13.29 -29.08 18.44
N ARG A 157 14.63 -29.00 18.35
CA ARG A 157 15.44 -27.98 19.06
C ARG A 157 14.94 -26.56 18.78
N ALA A 158 14.74 -26.22 17.51
CA ALA A 158 14.25 -24.91 17.11
C ALA A 158 12.81 -24.64 17.58
N LEU A 159 11.93 -25.66 17.58
CA LEU A 159 10.57 -25.52 18.10
C LEU A 159 10.53 -25.30 19.62
N ASP A 160 11.42 -25.94 20.38
CA ASP A 160 11.57 -25.67 21.81
C ASP A 160 12.15 -24.27 22.05
N ALA A 161 13.16 -23.84 21.28
CA ALA A 161 13.68 -22.46 21.36
C ALA A 161 12.61 -21.40 21.02
N ILE A 162 11.77 -21.64 20.01
CA ILE A 162 10.60 -20.80 19.68
C ILE A 162 9.58 -20.76 20.83
N ARG A 163 9.40 -21.89 21.54
CA ARG A 163 8.54 -21.96 22.73
C ARG A 163 9.09 -21.13 23.88
N GLU A 164 10.40 -21.11 24.08
CA GLU A 164 11.08 -20.29 25.09
C GLU A 164 11.15 -18.79 24.76
N LEU A 165 10.73 -18.35 23.55
CA LEU A 165 10.42 -16.95 23.30
C LEU A 165 9.08 -16.51 23.90
N VAL A 166 8.17 -17.44 24.21
CA VAL A 166 6.84 -17.11 24.75
C VAL A 166 6.90 -16.98 26.28
N PRO A 167 6.50 -15.83 26.86
CA PRO A 167 6.42 -15.65 28.30
C PRO A 167 5.62 -16.77 28.99
N GLN A 168 6.11 -17.23 30.14
CA GLN A 168 5.52 -18.39 30.83
C GLN A 168 4.05 -18.17 31.21
N GLU A 169 3.65 -16.93 31.47
CA GLU A 169 2.28 -16.50 31.79
C GLU A 169 1.31 -16.61 30.60
N THR A 170 1.81 -16.53 29.37
CA THR A 170 1.00 -16.55 28.12
C THR A 170 1.12 -17.86 27.35
N ARG A 171 1.96 -18.79 27.80
CA ARG A 171 2.21 -20.09 27.15
C ARG A 171 1.00 -21.02 27.30
N ASP A 172 0.45 -21.52 26.19
CA ASP A 172 -0.60 -22.55 26.25
C ASP A 172 0.01 -23.90 26.67
N ALA A 173 -0.34 -24.36 27.87
CA ALA A 173 0.09 -25.64 28.41
C ALA A 173 -0.42 -26.85 27.61
N ASN A 174 -1.45 -26.68 26.77
CA ASN A 174 -2.11 -27.74 25.98
C ASN A 174 -1.69 -27.74 24.50
N ALA A 175 -0.63 -27.00 24.13
CA ALA A 175 -0.15 -26.83 22.76
C ALA A 175 0.51 -28.09 22.14
N ASN A 176 -0.21 -29.20 22.10
CA ASN A 176 0.27 -30.52 21.67
C ASN A 176 0.27 -30.73 20.13
N LEU A 177 0.15 -29.67 19.33
CA LEU A 177 0.21 -29.76 17.86
C LEU A 177 1.61 -29.41 17.34
N SER A 178 2.38 -30.44 17.00
CA SER A 178 3.69 -30.25 16.38
C SER A 178 3.58 -29.84 14.90
N PRO A 179 4.19 -28.72 14.47
CA PRO A 179 4.27 -28.32 13.06
C PRO A 179 5.38 -29.05 12.28
N LEU A 180 6.15 -29.92 12.95
CA LEU A 180 7.36 -30.57 12.48
C LEU A 180 7.25 -31.17 11.06
N ASN A 181 6.25 -32.02 10.81
CA ASN A 181 6.06 -32.65 9.49
C ASN A 181 5.85 -31.63 8.36
N ALA A 182 5.30 -30.45 8.68
CA ALA A 182 5.04 -29.40 7.71
C ALA A 182 6.26 -28.46 7.51
N ILE A 183 7.11 -28.31 8.53
CA ILE A 183 8.41 -27.64 8.42
C ILE A 183 9.35 -28.49 7.55
N SER A 184 9.56 -29.76 7.93
CA SER A 184 10.37 -30.75 7.20
C SER A 184 9.88 -30.91 5.74
N GLY A 185 8.58 -31.16 5.54
CA GLY A 185 7.98 -31.29 4.22
C GLY A 185 7.89 -29.99 3.40
N CYS A 186 8.27 -28.84 3.96
CA CYS A 186 8.55 -27.65 3.17
C CYS A 186 10.04 -27.55 2.81
N PHE A 187 10.95 -27.77 3.77
CA PHE A 187 12.41 -27.72 3.55
C PHE A 187 12.85 -28.59 2.37
N ALA A 188 12.47 -29.88 2.36
CA ALA A 188 12.78 -30.84 1.30
C ALA A 188 12.19 -30.50 -0.09
N GLU A 189 11.37 -29.45 -0.21
CA GLU A 189 10.86 -28.94 -1.49
C GLU A 189 11.57 -27.66 -1.98
N PHE A 190 12.44 -27.01 -1.18
CA PHE A 190 13.22 -25.84 -1.60
C PHE A 190 14.72 -25.89 -1.27
N GLU A 191 15.21 -26.86 -0.51
CA GLU A 191 16.63 -27.12 -0.22
C GLU A 191 17.54 -26.89 -1.45
N ALA A 192 17.19 -27.51 -2.59
CA ALA A 192 17.90 -27.39 -3.86
C ALA A 192 18.07 -25.93 -4.40
N TRP A 193 17.26 -24.98 -3.92
CA TRP A 193 17.38 -23.57 -4.27
C TRP A 193 18.55 -22.90 -3.54
N LEU A 194 18.78 -23.30 -2.29
CA LEU A 194 19.79 -22.76 -1.39
C LEU A 194 21.18 -23.39 -1.61
N ASP A 195 21.23 -24.68 -1.99
CA ASP A 195 22.49 -25.37 -2.33
C ASP A 195 22.99 -25.11 -3.78
N GLY A 196 22.20 -24.38 -4.59
CA GLY A 196 22.48 -24.08 -6.00
C GLY A 196 22.17 -25.18 -7.01
N THR A 197 21.78 -26.38 -6.59
CA THR A 197 21.49 -27.53 -7.47
C THR A 197 20.20 -27.36 -8.28
N TRP A 198 19.32 -26.40 -7.96
CA TRP A 198 18.06 -26.14 -8.67
C TRP A 198 18.23 -25.76 -10.15
N THR A 199 19.42 -25.33 -10.56
CA THR A 199 19.75 -25.11 -11.99
C THR A 199 19.93 -26.43 -12.75
N GLN A 200 20.28 -27.50 -12.04
CA GLN A 200 20.58 -28.82 -12.58
C GLN A 200 19.32 -29.70 -12.61
N LEU A 201 19.16 -30.49 -13.67
CA LEU A 201 18.04 -31.42 -13.82
C LEU A 201 18.45 -32.60 -14.71
N GLY A 202 18.87 -33.70 -14.07
CA GLY A 202 19.27 -34.93 -14.78
C GLY A 202 20.47 -34.78 -15.72
N GLY A 203 21.43 -33.92 -15.37
CA GLY A 203 22.66 -33.69 -16.17
C GLY A 203 22.44 -32.99 -17.52
N ARG A 204 21.28 -32.34 -17.72
CA ARG A 204 20.99 -31.56 -18.94
C ARG A 204 20.75 -30.09 -18.61
N GLN A 205 21.20 -29.21 -19.50
CA GLN A 205 20.91 -27.78 -19.44
C GLN A 205 19.39 -27.54 -19.53
N VAL A 206 18.86 -26.75 -18.59
CA VAL A 206 17.43 -26.46 -18.49
C VAL A 206 17.12 -25.16 -19.21
N SER A 207 16.07 -25.14 -20.04
CA SER A 207 15.60 -23.92 -20.71
C SER A 207 14.97 -22.95 -19.71
N ASP A 208 15.25 -21.65 -19.85
CA ASP A 208 14.85 -20.54 -18.95
C ASP A 208 13.41 -20.64 -18.41
N ILE A 209 12.42 -20.85 -19.30
CA ILE A 209 10.99 -21.01 -18.96
C ILE A 209 10.74 -22.10 -17.89
N LYS A 210 11.55 -23.17 -17.88
CA LYS A 210 11.48 -24.26 -16.90
C LYS A 210 12.22 -23.94 -15.60
N LEU A 211 13.23 -23.06 -15.61
CA LEU A 211 13.88 -22.55 -14.40
C LEU A 211 12.95 -21.56 -13.68
N GLU A 212 12.36 -20.62 -14.42
CA GLU A 212 11.32 -19.71 -13.93
C GLU A 212 10.14 -20.48 -13.32
N ALA A 213 9.66 -21.53 -14.01
CA ALA A 213 8.64 -22.42 -13.48
C ALA A 213 9.08 -23.27 -12.26
N ARG A 214 10.38 -23.45 -11.98
CA ARG A 214 10.84 -24.02 -10.69
C ARG A 214 10.72 -23.01 -9.57
N LEU A 215 11.05 -21.73 -9.80
CA LEU A 215 10.92 -20.67 -8.78
C LEU A 215 9.47 -20.51 -8.28
N TYR A 216 8.47 -20.72 -9.15
CA TYR A 216 7.05 -20.81 -8.79
C TYR A 216 6.70 -21.93 -7.79
N ARG A 217 7.62 -22.88 -7.53
CA ARG A 217 7.50 -23.91 -6.45
C ARG A 217 8.44 -23.61 -5.29
N LEU A 218 9.71 -23.28 -5.58
CA LEU A 218 10.79 -23.12 -4.60
C LEU A 218 10.51 -21.96 -3.63
N PHE A 219 10.32 -20.73 -4.14
CA PHE A 219 10.09 -19.56 -3.31
C PHE A 219 8.80 -19.68 -2.45
N PRO A 220 7.65 -20.12 -2.97
CA PRO A 220 6.47 -20.37 -2.15
C PRO A 220 6.70 -21.40 -1.03
N LYS A 221 7.57 -22.39 -1.24
CA LYS A 221 7.90 -23.39 -0.22
C LYS A 221 8.83 -22.85 0.87
N PHE A 222 9.78 -21.99 0.51
CA PHE A 222 10.57 -21.21 1.46
C PHE A 222 9.68 -20.31 2.35
N VAL A 223 8.75 -19.55 1.75
CA VAL A 223 7.78 -18.73 2.51
C VAL A 223 6.89 -19.58 3.41
N MET A 224 6.46 -20.77 2.95
CA MET A 224 5.68 -21.71 3.77
C MET A 224 6.46 -22.23 4.99
N PHE A 225 7.76 -22.51 4.86
CA PHE A 225 8.62 -22.95 5.98
C PHE A 225 8.70 -21.88 7.07
N ILE A 226 9.01 -20.63 6.69
CA ILE A 226 9.03 -19.49 7.62
C ILE A 226 7.65 -19.31 8.27
N ALA A 227 6.57 -19.39 7.47
CA ALA A 227 5.20 -19.32 7.96
C ALA A 227 4.86 -20.42 8.98
N HIS A 228 5.36 -21.66 8.82
CA HIS A 228 5.17 -22.73 9.80
C HIS A 228 5.87 -22.44 11.13
N CYS A 229 7.10 -21.93 11.11
CA CYS A 229 7.84 -21.55 12.33
C CYS A 229 7.18 -20.36 13.06
N ILE A 230 6.76 -19.33 12.33
CA ILE A 230 6.01 -18.19 12.89
C ILE A 230 4.65 -18.64 13.47
N ASN A 231 3.97 -19.58 12.82
CA ASN A 231 2.71 -20.15 13.34
C ASN A 231 2.95 -20.96 14.63
N ALA A 232 4.13 -21.58 14.80
CA ALA A 232 4.50 -22.26 16.03
C ALA A 232 4.65 -21.26 17.20
N TYR A 233 5.37 -20.15 16.99
CA TYR A 233 5.47 -19.06 17.95
C TYR A 233 4.09 -18.57 18.41
N PHE A 234 3.21 -18.24 17.46
CA PHE A 234 1.85 -17.83 17.79
C PHE A 234 1.04 -18.93 18.49
N TYR A 235 1.20 -20.20 18.11
CA TYR A 235 0.44 -21.30 18.71
C TYR A 235 0.86 -21.63 20.14
N TYR A 236 2.14 -21.48 20.48
CA TYR A 236 2.60 -21.54 21.87
C TYR A 236 2.14 -20.32 22.68
N ASN A 237 2.02 -19.15 22.04
CA ASN A 237 1.47 -17.92 22.63
C ASN A 237 -0.07 -17.99 22.71
N GLY A 238 -0.58 -18.68 23.74
CA GLY A 238 -2.00 -18.95 23.99
C GLY A 238 -2.91 -17.72 24.00
N THR A 239 -2.31 -16.53 24.14
CA THR A 239 -2.92 -15.22 23.90
C THR A 239 -3.54 -15.06 22.50
N ILE A 240 -3.42 -16.00 21.55
CA ILE A 240 -4.26 -16.07 20.33
C ILE A 240 -5.75 -15.79 20.62
N ARG A 241 -6.26 -16.22 21.79
CA ARG A 241 -7.67 -16.00 22.20
C ARG A 241 -8.00 -14.60 22.76
N ALA A 242 -7.00 -13.78 23.09
CA ALA A 242 -7.17 -12.41 23.60
C ALA A 242 -6.63 -11.34 22.63
N LEU A 243 -5.60 -11.68 21.83
CA LEU A 243 -5.13 -10.94 20.65
C LEU A 243 -6.12 -11.04 19.46
N THR A 244 -7.39 -11.39 19.71
CA THR A 244 -8.44 -11.56 18.69
C THR A 244 -8.87 -10.26 18.01
N ASN A 245 -8.35 -9.11 18.42
CA ASN A 245 -8.36 -7.90 17.60
C ASN A 245 -7.61 -8.21 16.29
N GLU A 246 -8.37 -8.36 15.20
CA GLU A 246 -8.04 -9.13 13.97
C GLU A 246 -6.81 -8.67 13.17
N ARG A 247 -6.10 -7.65 13.67
CA ARG A 247 -5.05 -6.86 13.00
C ARG A 247 -3.67 -7.00 13.65
N GLN A 248 -3.57 -7.54 14.87
CA GLN A 248 -2.32 -7.57 15.65
C GLN A 248 -1.42 -8.78 15.38
N CYS A 249 -1.96 -9.93 14.97
CA CYS A 249 -1.17 -11.14 14.69
C CYS A 249 -1.58 -11.76 13.35
N ARG A 250 -0.60 -12.08 12.51
CA ARG A 250 -0.79 -12.51 11.12
C ARG A 250 0.42 -13.30 10.61
N ILE A 251 0.23 -14.01 9.52
CA ILE A 251 1.28 -14.81 8.87
C ILE A 251 1.20 -14.56 7.36
N VAL A 252 2.36 -14.35 6.75
CA VAL A 252 2.50 -14.23 5.30
C VAL A 252 2.51 -15.64 4.69
N VAL A 253 1.58 -15.93 3.78
CA VAL A 253 1.52 -17.22 3.06
C VAL A 253 1.32 -16.99 1.55
N PRO A 254 1.88 -17.84 0.68
CA PRO A 254 1.58 -17.79 -0.75
C PRO A 254 0.15 -18.30 -1.03
N PHE A 255 -0.43 -17.85 -2.15
CA PHE A 255 -1.62 -18.51 -2.69
C PHE A 255 -1.31 -19.96 -3.12
N GLY A 256 -2.36 -20.76 -3.26
CA GLY A 256 -2.28 -22.16 -3.72
C GLY A 256 -1.89 -22.30 -5.19
N LYS A 257 -2.11 -21.24 -5.98
CA LYS A 257 -1.81 -21.13 -7.41
C LYS A 257 -0.73 -20.08 -7.65
N THR A 258 0.00 -20.25 -8.75
CA THR A 258 1.03 -19.37 -9.30
C THR A 258 0.77 -19.15 -10.80
N ASP A 259 1.47 -18.21 -11.44
CA ASP A 259 1.30 -17.82 -12.85
C ASP A 259 -0.20 -17.70 -13.23
N THR A 260 -0.94 -16.92 -12.44
CA THR A 260 -2.41 -16.95 -12.46
C THR A 260 -2.97 -15.53 -12.50
N LYS A 261 -3.88 -15.30 -13.44
CA LYS A 261 -4.69 -14.08 -13.49
C LYS A 261 -5.58 -14.00 -12.23
N PRO A 262 -5.55 -12.91 -11.45
CA PRO A 262 -6.47 -12.68 -10.34
C PRO A 262 -7.92 -12.67 -10.83
N THR A 263 -8.85 -13.32 -10.10
CA THR A 263 -10.23 -13.54 -10.58
C THR A 263 -11.10 -12.28 -10.59
N ASP A 264 -10.63 -11.22 -9.94
CA ASP A 264 -11.20 -9.87 -9.94
C ASP A 264 -10.43 -8.90 -10.86
N SER A 265 -9.41 -9.37 -11.61
CA SER A 265 -8.71 -8.52 -12.58
C SER A 265 -9.46 -8.48 -13.92
N ASP A 266 -9.62 -7.30 -14.49
CA ASP A 266 -10.17 -7.15 -15.86
C ASP A 266 -9.07 -7.25 -16.94
N ASN A 267 -7.82 -6.94 -16.60
CA ASN A 267 -6.67 -7.03 -17.51
C ASN A 267 -6.27 -8.50 -17.84
N ARG A 268 -5.34 -8.69 -18.78
CA ARG A 268 -4.80 -10.02 -19.14
C ARG A 268 -3.58 -10.45 -18.31
N GLY A 269 -3.16 -9.65 -17.33
CA GLY A 269 -2.00 -9.93 -16.49
C GLY A 269 -2.19 -11.21 -15.67
N ARG A 270 -1.12 -11.99 -15.56
CA ARG A 270 -0.98 -13.14 -14.68
C ARG A 270 0.04 -12.74 -13.63
N VAL A 271 -0.20 -13.08 -12.37
CA VAL A 271 0.76 -12.83 -11.29
C VAL A 271 1.51 -14.13 -11.04
N ASP A 272 2.84 -14.10 -11.14
CA ASP A 272 3.74 -15.22 -10.88
C ASP A 272 3.45 -15.81 -9.49
N ILE A 273 3.64 -15.02 -8.43
CA ILE A 273 3.45 -15.47 -7.06
C ILE A 273 2.73 -14.37 -6.25
N GLY A 274 1.46 -14.61 -5.90
CA GLY A 274 0.76 -13.79 -4.92
C GLY A 274 1.11 -14.21 -3.49
N LEU A 275 1.26 -13.24 -2.60
CA LEU A 275 1.33 -13.43 -1.14
C LEU A 275 0.07 -12.86 -0.47
N LYS A 276 -0.33 -13.44 0.67
CA LYS A 276 -1.50 -13.03 1.45
C LYS A 276 -1.22 -13.12 2.95
N LEU A 277 -1.78 -12.17 3.70
CA LEU A 277 -1.84 -12.23 5.16
C LEU A 277 -3.01 -13.11 5.61
N VAL A 278 -2.74 -14.08 6.48
CA VAL A 278 -3.74 -14.92 7.15
C VAL A 278 -3.59 -14.84 8.67
N LYS A 279 -4.66 -15.14 9.41
CA LYS A 279 -4.59 -15.27 10.88
C LYS A 279 -3.82 -16.54 11.26
N PRO A 280 -3.05 -16.55 12.36
CA PRO A 280 -2.44 -17.77 12.90
C PRO A 280 -3.48 -18.86 13.13
N LYS A 281 -3.19 -20.08 12.66
CA LYS A 281 -4.03 -21.27 12.80
C LYS A 281 -3.27 -22.53 12.43
N MET A 282 -3.40 -23.60 13.22
CA MET A 282 -2.94 -24.94 12.86
C MET A 282 -4.12 -25.85 12.45
N PRO A 283 -4.02 -26.62 11.35
CA PRO A 283 -3.19 -26.32 10.18
C PRO A 283 -3.72 -25.07 9.44
N PHE A 284 -2.85 -24.35 8.73
CA PHE A 284 -3.28 -23.32 7.79
C PHE A 284 -3.46 -23.90 6.38
N VAL A 285 -4.42 -23.36 5.64
CA VAL A 285 -4.76 -23.80 4.28
C VAL A 285 -4.36 -22.72 3.30
N ARG A 286 -3.52 -23.05 2.31
CA ARG A 286 -3.12 -22.10 1.26
C ARG A 286 -4.37 -21.51 0.55
N PRO A 287 -4.51 -20.18 0.44
CA PRO A 287 -5.66 -19.57 -0.23
C PRO A 287 -5.72 -19.94 -1.71
N GLN A 288 -6.80 -20.57 -2.18
CA GLN A 288 -6.86 -21.16 -3.53
C GLN A 288 -7.27 -20.18 -4.65
N THR A 289 -7.95 -19.08 -4.29
CA THR A 289 -8.46 -18.07 -5.22
C THR A 289 -7.65 -16.79 -5.10
N ILE A 290 -6.88 -16.45 -6.14
CA ILE A 290 -6.14 -15.19 -6.21
C ILE A 290 -7.09 -14.05 -6.56
N THR A 291 -7.04 -12.97 -5.78
CA THR A 291 -7.75 -11.71 -6.04
C THR A 291 -6.85 -10.53 -5.67
N ASN A 292 -6.86 -9.48 -6.49
CA ASN A 292 -6.20 -8.20 -6.20
C ASN A 292 -6.70 -7.66 -4.86
N ALA A 293 -8.01 -7.72 -4.59
CA ALA A 293 -8.62 -7.30 -3.32
C ALA A 293 -8.13 -8.08 -2.08
N ALA A 294 -7.41 -9.19 -2.23
CA ALA A 294 -6.91 -10.01 -1.11
C ALA A 294 -5.40 -10.30 -1.14
N MET A 295 -4.65 -9.69 -2.07
CA MET A 295 -3.21 -9.90 -2.25
C MET A 295 -2.41 -8.88 -1.42
N PHE A 296 -1.61 -9.36 -0.48
CA PHE A 296 -0.81 -8.50 0.40
C PHE A 296 0.44 -7.97 -0.31
N ALA A 297 1.14 -8.83 -1.05
CA ALA A 297 2.31 -8.51 -1.83
C ALA A 297 2.39 -9.42 -3.07
N ILE A 298 3.17 -8.99 -4.05
CA ILE A 298 3.48 -9.75 -5.27
C ILE A 298 4.96 -10.15 -5.21
N ALA A 299 5.30 -11.37 -5.60
CA ALA A 299 6.66 -11.73 -5.98
C ALA A 299 6.67 -12.11 -7.47
N GLU A 300 7.55 -11.46 -8.22
CA GLU A 300 7.80 -11.68 -9.64
C GLU A 300 9.07 -12.52 -9.80
N ALA A 301 9.04 -13.66 -10.49
CA ALA A 301 10.18 -14.58 -10.55
C ALA A 301 10.78 -14.65 -11.95
N LYS A 302 12.11 -14.62 -12.09
CA LYS A 302 12.80 -14.77 -13.38
C LYS A 302 14.00 -15.71 -13.25
N ALA A 303 14.35 -16.39 -14.34
CA ALA A 303 15.31 -17.49 -14.31
C ALA A 303 16.72 -17.09 -13.82
N TYR A 304 17.18 -15.86 -14.06
CA TYR A 304 18.54 -15.43 -13.74
C TYR A 304 18.58 -14.05 -13.07
N ALA A 305 19.62 -13.80 -12.26
CA ALA A 305 19.84 -12.54 -11.57
C ALA A 305 19.91 -11.31 -12.51
N ILE A 306 20.33 -11.48 -13.78
CA ILE A 306 20.39 -10.41 -14.78
C ILE A 306 19.01 -9.87 -15.19
N ASP A 307 17.96 -10.67 -15.08
CA ASP A 307 16.59 -10.34 -15.52
C ASP A 307 15.82 -9.43 -14.54
N HIS A 308 16.47 -8.96 -13.46
CA HIS A 308 15.84 -8.15 -12.42
C HIS A 308 15.16 -6.88 -12.95
N VAL A 309 15.64 -6.28 -14.06
CA VAL A 309 14.97 -5.13 -14.70
C VAL A 309 13.62 -5.52 -15.31
N LEU A 310 13.55 -6.70 -15.95
CA LEU A 310 12.29 -7.25 -16.47
C LEU A 310 11.32 -7.56 -15.33
N ALA A 311 11.84 -8.13 -14.23
CA ALA A 311 11.04 -8.39 -13.04
C ALA A 311 10.49 -7.09 -12.40
N PHE A 312 11.31 -6.03 -12.29
CA PHE A 312 10.80 -4.72 -11.83
C PHE A 312 9.74 -4.15 -12.78
N ASN A 313 9.92 -4.25 -14.11
CA ASN A 313 8.91 -3.79 -15.07
C ASN A 313 7.56 -4.50 -14.87
N GLN A 314 7.53 -5.82 -14.70
CA GLN A 314 6.29 -6.56 -14.46
C GLN A 314 5.67 -6.27 -13.08
N LEU A 315 6.49 -6.20 -12.03
CA LEU A 315 6.04 -5.84 -10.68
C LEU A 315 5.39 -4.44 -10.64
N PHE A 316 5.93 -3.47 -11.38
CA PHE A 316 5.33 -2.15 -11.58
C PHE A 316 3.94 -2.25 -12.23
N ARG A 317 3.77 -3.06 -13.30
CA ARG A 317 2.46 -3.26 -13.96
C ARG A 317 1.42 -3.85 -12.99
N TYR A 318 1.80 -4.83 -12.17
CA TYR A 318 0.89 -5.54 -11.28
C TYR A 318 0.51 -4.76 -10.02
N SER A 319 1.28 -3.75 -9.63
CA SER A 319 0.97 -2.88 -8.49
C SER A 319 -0.30 -2.01 -8.68
N ARG A 320 -0.58 -1.53 -9.89
CA ARG A 320 -1.75 -0.66 -10.20
C ARG A 320 -3.09 -1.31 -9.82
N PRO A 321 -3.42 -2.54 -10.28
CA PRO A 321 -4.67 -3.22 -9.89
C PRO A 321 -4.83 -3.47 -8.39
N LEU A 322 -3.74 -3.54 -7.61
CA LEU A 322 -3.82 -3.66 -6.15
C LEU A 322 -4.28 -2.36 -5.51
N TYR A 323 -3.75 -1.19 -5.90
CA TYR A 323 -4.23 0.11 -5.41
C TYR A 323 -5.68 0.40 -5.81
N GLU A 324 -6.10 -0.06 -6.99
CA GLU A 324 -7.48 0.05 -7.48
C GLU A 324 -8.45 -0.79 -6.64
N ARG A 325 -8.05 -2.02 -6.25
CA ARG A 325 -8.91 -2.98 -5.53
C ARG A 325 -8.68 -3.03 -4.02
N GLN A 326 -7.82 -2.17 -3.46
CA GLN A 326 -7.55 -2.03 -2.03
C GLN A 326 -7.67 -0.56 -1.59
N PRO A 327 -8.91 -0.06 -1.39
CA PRO A 327 -9.17 1.35 -1.07
C PRO A 327 -8.60 1.83 0.28
N ASP A 328 -8.18 0.90 1.14
CA ASP A 328 -7.51 1.12 2.42
C ASP A 328 -5.97 1.09 2.31
N ARG A 329 -5.37 1.00 1.12
CA ARG A 329 -3.90 0.91 0.98
C ARG A 329 -3.21 2.28 1.00
N ARG A 330 -2.21 2.43 1.88
CA ARG A 330 -1.27 3.57 2.01
C ARG A 330 -0.05 3.42 1.09
N PHE A 331 0.53 2.21 1.04
CA PHE A 331 1.68 1.86 0.20
C PHE A 331 1.67 0.37 -0.15
N LEU A 332 2.36 -0.04 -1.22
CA LEU A 332 2.42 -1.44 -1.66
C LEU A 332 3.79 -2.08 -1.41
N TRP A 333 3.73 -3.38 -1.14
CA TRP A 333 4.88 -4.26 -0.98
C TRP A 333 4.99 -5.19 -2.18
N GLY A 334 6.21 -5.44 -2.66
CA GLY A 334 6.50 -6.44 -3.67
C GLY A 334 7.90 -7.03 -3.52
N LEU A 335 8.20 -8.07 -4.29
CA LEU A 335 9.52 -8.68 -4.41
C LEU A 335 9.82 -9.02 -5.87
N THR A 336 11.11 -9.13 -6.20
CA THR A 336 11.57 -9.89 -7.36
C THR A 336 12.44 -11.06 -6.90
N VAL A 337 12.39 -12.18 -7.61
CA VAL A 337 13.11 -13.43 -7.32
C VAL A 337 13.82 -13.86 -8.59
N CYS A 338 15.07 -13.44 -8.76
CA CYS A 338 15.82 -13.53 -10.01
C CYS A 338 16.94 -14.56 -9.86
N GLY A 339 16.61 -15.82 -10.13
CA GLY A 339 17.43 -16.96 -9.77
C GLY A 339 17.59 -17.11 -8.25
N GLU A 340 18.79 -16.87 -7.77
CA GLU A 340 19.22 -16.85 -6.37
C GLU A 340 19.07 -15.46 -5.70
N ASP A 341 18.99 -14.37 -6.47
CA ASP A 341 18.88 -13.01 -5.95
C ASP A 341 17.42 -12.62 -5.70
N THR A 342 17.07 -12.35 -4.43
CA THR A 342 15.78 -11.75 -4.06
C THR A 342 15.93 -10.25 -3.80
N TYR A 343 15.06 -9.42 -4.37
CA TYR A 343 14.97 -7.99 -4.04
C TYR A 343 13.62 -7.69 -3.39
N VAL A 344 13.60 -6.83 -2.38
CA VAL A 344 12.37 -6.32 -1.76
C VAL A 344 12.06 -4.92 -2.27
N CYS A 345 10.80 -4.67 -2.61
CA CYS A 345 10.32 -3.41 -3.16
C CYS A 345 9.22 -2.78 -2.29
N LEU A 346 9.40 -1.49 -1.97
CA LEU A 346 8.43 -0.63 -1.29
C LEU A 346 7.93 0.45 -2.25
N PHE A 347 6.67 0.35 -2.66
CA PHE A 347 6.02 1.27 -3.59
C PHE A 347 5.28 2.37 -2.83
N MET A 348 5.85 3.57 -2.79
CA MET A 348 5.27 4.76 -2.17
C MET A 348 4.57 5.66 -3.22
N PRO A 349 3.68 6.59 -2.82
CA PRO A 349 3.00 7.46 -3.78
C PRO A 349 3.90 8.40 -4.61
N SER A 350 5.16 8.62 -4.19
CA SER A 350 6.16 9.44 -4.91
C SER A 350 7.22 8.65 -5.68
N LYS A 351 7.64 7.48 -5.16
CA LYS A 351 8.80 6.69 -5.61
C LYS A 351 8.61 5.22 -5.25
N ALA A 352 9.24 4.31 -5.96
CA ALA A 352 9.46 2.95 -5.50
C ALA A 352 10.91 2.82 -5.02
N TYR A 353 11.12 2.10 -3.93
CA TYR A 353 12.43 1.81 -3.38
C TYR A 353 12.68 0.30 -3.47
N ALA A 354 13.89 -0.11 -3.85
CA ALA A 354 14.31 -1.52 -3.85
C ALA A 354 15.62 -1.71 -3.06
N THR A 355 15.72 -2.85 -2.38
CA THR A 355 16.91 -3.24 -1.62
C THR A 355 18.12 -3.46 -2.55
N SER A 356 19.30 -3.70 -1.96
CA SER A 356 20.32 -4.51 -2.62
C SER A 356 19.80 -5.94 -2.87
N ALA A 357 20.52 -6.73 -3.66
CA ALA A 357 20.23 -8.15 -3.79
C ALA A 357 20.39 -8.85 -2.43
N MET A 358 19.42 -9.70 -2.07
CA MET A 358 19.51 -10.67 -0.99
C MET A 358 19.66 -12.04 -1.64
N ASN A 359 20.91 -12.48 -1.79
CA ASN A 359 21.23 -13.77 -2.38
C ASN A 359 20.89 -14.88 -1.39
N VAL A 360 19.95 -15.77 -1.72
CA VAL A 360 19.44 -16.77 -0.76
C VAL A 360 20.42 -17.90 -0.47
N GLN A 361 21.50 -18.01 -1.25
CA GLN A 361 22.54 -19.03 -1.11
C GLN A 361 23.67 -18.57 -0.16
N THR A 362 23.69 -17.29 0.25
CA THR A 362 24.56 -16.83 1.36
C THR A 362 23.77 -16.75 2.67
N PRO A 363 24.40 -17.04 3.82
CA PRO A 363 23.75 -16.89 5.13
C PRO A 363 23.17 -15.49 5.34
N GLU A 364 23.87 -14.44 4.90
CA GLU A 364 23.47 -13.04 5.09
C GLU A 364 22.20 -12.68 4.31
N GLY A 365 22.12 -13.06 3.03
CA GLY A 365 20.95 -12.79 2.20
C GLY A 365 19.74 -13.63 2.63
N CYS A 366 19.97 -14.88 3.03
CA CYS A 366 18.93 -15.75 3.57
C CYS A 366 18.40 -15.23 4.92
N ARG A 367 19.28 -14.86 5.86
CA ARG A 367 18.94 -14.20 7.15
C ARG A 367 18.15 -12.91 6.93
N ALA A 368 18.57 -12.05 5.99
CA ALA A 368 17.88 -10.81 5.68
C ALA A 368 16.45 -11.05 5.17
N LEU A 369 16.25 -12.04 4.29
CA LEU A 369 14.93 -12.41 3.78
C LEU A 369 14.04 -13.06 4.85
N ILE A 370 14.60 -13.90 5.74
CA ILE A 370 13.89 -14.45 6.90
C ILE A 370 13.44 -13.33 7.85
N ASN A 371 14.34 -12.40 8.18
CA ASN A 371 14.04 -11.24 9.03
C ASN A 371 12.87 -10.41 8.48
N PHE A 372 12.85 -10.19 7.17
CA PHE A 372 11.77 -9.48 6.49
C PHE A 372 10.40 -10.17 6.62
N PHE A 373 10.31 -11.50 6.40
CA PHE A 373 9.06 -12.25 6.54
C PHE A 373 8.56 -12.36 7.99
N VAL A 374 9.48 -12.45 8.97
CA VAL A 374 9.14 -12.40 10.40
C VAL A 374 8.65 -11.01 10.79
N GLY A 375 9.35 -9.95 10.38
CA GLY A 375 8.94 -8.56 10.58
C GLY A 375 7.52 -8.29 10.11
N TRP A 376 7.20 -8.60 8.84
CA TRP A 376 5.85 -8.50 8.26
C TRP A 376 4.74 -9.20 9.05
N SER A 377 5.09 -10.27 9.77
CA SER A 377 4.14 -11.10 10.53
C SER A 377 3.90 -10.56 11.96
N LEU A 378 4.87 -9.86 12.55
CA LEU A 378 4.81 -9.32 13.91
C LEU A 378 4.56 -7.80 13.98
N CYS A 379 4.81 -7.04 12.91
CA CYS A 379 4.70 -5.58 12.95
C CYS A 379 3.26 -5.06 12.97
N GLU A 380 3.08 -3.75 13.06
CA GLU A 380 1.77 -3.09 13.08
C GLU A 380 1.03 -3.25 11.74
N TRP A 381 -0.30 -3.17 11.74
CA TRP A 381 -1.09 -3.33 10.50
C TRP A 381 -0.75 -2.27 9.45
N ASP A 382 -0.36 -1.07 9.91
CA ASP A 382 -0.02 0.04 9.03
C ASP A 382 1.35 -0.13 8.34
N ARG A 383 2.28 -0.86 8.98
CA ARG A 383 3.60 -1.24 8.42
C ARG A 383 3.48 -2.27 7.28
N CYS A 384 2.37 -3.01 7.22
CA CYS A 384 1.95 -3.77 6.03
C CYS A 384 1.35 -2.90 4.91
N GLY A 385 1.36 -1.57 5.04
CA GLY A 385 0.88 -0.64 4.01
C GLY A 385 -0.63 -0.43 3.98
N TYR A 386 -1.38 -0.98 4.93
CA TYR A 386 -2.82 -0.75 5.06
C TYR A 386 -3.11 0.42 6.00
N ASP A 387 -4.32 0.96 5.91
CA ASP A 387 -4.75 2.03 6.79
C ASP A 387 -5.46 1.44 8.04
N PRO A 388 -4.98 1.73 9.27
CA PRO A 388 -5.62 1.22 10.48
C PRO A 388 -6.95 1.93 10.79
N SER A 389 -7.14 3.14 10.29
CA SER A 389 -8.30 4.02 10.56
C SER A 389 -9.39 3.93 9.47
N MET A 390 -9.20 3.04 8.49
CA MET A 390 -10.19 2.60 7.52
C MET A 390 -10.42 1.09 7.66
N VAL A 391 -11.67 0.63 7.57
CA VAL A 391 -12.03 -0.78 7.83
C VAL A 391 -13.12 -1.26 6.88
N LEU A 392 -12.82 -2.27 6.06
CA LEU A 392 -13.86 -2.98 5.32
C LEU A 392 -14.69 -3.84 6.27
N ARG A 393 -15.94 -3.43 6.51
CA ARG A 393 -16.94 -4.17 7.27
C ARG A 393 -17.91 -4.88 6.35
N SER A 394 -18.58 -5.88 6.91
CA SER A 394 -19.75 -6.44 6.27
C SER A 394 -20.70 -7.06 7.28
N ILE A 395 -21.99 -6.75 7.11
CA ILE A 395 -23.07 -7.22 7.96
C ILE A 395 -24.08 -8.01 7.13
N VAL A 396 -24.68 -9.04 7.73
CA VAL A 396 -25.89 -9.67 7.21
C VAL A 396 -27.07 -8.93 7.85
N PRO A 397 -27.91 -8.21 7.10
CA PRO A 397 -29.02 -7.46 7.68
C PRO A 397 -29.96 -8.41 8.43
N ARG A 398 -29.96 -8.32 9.75
CA ARG A 398 -30.92 -9.03 10.61
C ARG A 398 -32.29 -8.37 10.45
N LEU A 399 -33.04 -8.83 9.44
CA LEU A 399 -34.49 -8.60 9.37
C LEU A 399 -35.08 -8.94 10.74
N ARG A 400 -35.53 -7.90 11.48
CA ARG A 400 -36.30 -8.11 12.70
C ARG A 400 -37.55 -8.87 12.29
N ARG A 401 -37.61 -10.16 12.63
CA ARG A 401 -38.86 -10.91 12.68
C ARG A 401 -39.70 -10.32 13.81
N ASN A 402 -40.33 -9.18 13.56
CA ASN A 402 -41.61 -8.90 14.18
C ASN A 402 -42.55 -9.97 13.59
N PRO A 403 -43.06 -10.93 14.38
CA PRO A 403 -44.11 -11.81 13.90
C PRO A 403 -45.34 -10.93 13.70
N ILE A 404 -45.66 -10.56 12.46
CA ILE A 404 -46.95 -9.99 12.12
C ILE A 404 -47.98 -11.04 12.54
N PRO A 405 -48.89 -10.77 13.48
CA PRO A 405 -49.93 -11.72 13.83
C PRO A 405 -50.86 -11.81 12.62
N MET A 406 -50.75 -12.90 11.85
CA MET A 406 -51.63 -13.22 10.74
C MET A 406 -53.00 -13.63 11.29
N ALA A 407 -53.74 -12.66 11.82
CA ALA A 407 -55.12 -12.77 12.25
C ALA A 407 -56.05 -12.82 11.02
N GLY A 408 -55.88 -13.85 10.19
CA GLY A 408 -56.81 -14.19 9.13
C GLY A 408 -57.93 -15.08 9.68
N PRO A 409 -59.21 -14.68 9.61
CA PRO A 409 -60.30 -15.62 9.79
C PRO A 409 -60.28 -16.63 8.63
N SER A 410 -60.64 -17.88 8.92
CA SER A 410 -60.53 -18.98 7.97
C SER A 410 -61.64 -18.96 6.90
N THR A 411 -61.24 -18.90 5.63
CA THR A 411 -62.01 -19.45 4.51
C THR A 411 -61.09 -20.35 3.68
N SER A 412 -61.52 -21.59 3.47
CA SER A 412 -60.81 -22.59 2.68
C SER A 412 -60.98 -22.37 1.19
N GLU A 413 -59.92 -22.52 0.40
CA GLU A 413 -60.05 -23.12 -0.93
C GLU A 413 -58.75 -23.79 -1.40
N THR A 414 -58.88 -24.80 -2.25
CA THR A 414 -57.80 -25.74 -2.59
C THR A 414 -57.10 -25.38 -3.90
N ALA A 415 -55.80 -25.11 -3.85
CA ALA A 415 -54.94 -25.04 -5.04
C ALA A 415 -53.59 -25.71 -4.78
N SER A 416 -53.33 -26.85 -5.44
CA SER A 416 -52.08 -27.60 -5.33
C SER A 416 -50.96 -26.97 -6.18
N GLY A 417 -50.45 -25.82 -5.73
CA GLY A 417 -49.28 -25.16 -6.32
C GLY A 417 -47.99 -25.50 -5.57
N SER A 418 -47.03 -26.14 -6.25
CA SER A 418 -45.72 -26.48 -5.68
C SER A 418 -44.78 -25.26 -5.60
N GLN A 419 -45.13 -24.30 -4.73
CA GLN A 419 -44.27 -23.17 -4.43
C GLN A 419 -42.96 -23.65 -3.78
N GLN A 420 -41.88 -23.70 -4.55
CA GLN A 420 -40.55 -23.75 -3.96
C GLN A 420 -40.35 -22.50 -3.10
N PRO A 421 -39.81 -22.62 -1.87
CA PRO A 421 -39.58 -21.46 -1.02
C PRO A 421 -38.53 -20.56 -1.69
N VAL A 422 -38.97 -19.40 -2.17
CA VAL A 422 -38.08 -18.38 -2.75
C VAL A 422 -37.06 -18.01 -1.69
N ARG A 423 -35.82 -18.49 -1.87
CA ARG A 423 -34.69 -18.10 -1.04
C ARG A 423 -34.37 -16.64 -1.32
N HIS A 424 -34.99 -15.73 -0.59
CA HIS A 424 -34.47 -14.37 -0.44
C HIS A 424 -33.06 -14.46 0.14
N MET A 425 -32.05 -14.45 -0.74
CA MET A 425 -30.67 -14.22 -0.36
C MET A 425 -30.62 -12.86 0.34
N GLN A 426 -30.36 -12.89 1.65
CA GLN A 426 -30.04 -11.67 2.39
C GLN A 426 -28.72 -11.15 1.82
N SER A 427 -28.80 -10.06 1.05
CA SER A 427 -27.63 -9.39 0.49
C SER A 427 -26.72 -8.96 1.63
N LYS A 428 -25.50 -9.48 1.62
CA LYS A 428 -24.47 -9.20 2.61
C LYS A 428 -23.91 -7.79 2.34
N LEU A 429 -24.52 -6.78 2.98
CA LEU A 429 -24.09 -5.38 2.90
C LEU A 429 -22.62 -5.28 3.33
N THR A 430 -21.83 -4.58 2.53
CA THR A 430 -20.39 -4.43 2.66
C THR A 430 -20.06 -2.94 2.51
N TYR A 431 -19.38 -2.36 3.50
CA TYR A 431 -19.14 -0.91 3.62
C TYR A 431 -17.79 -0.64 4.27
N TYR A 432 -17.21 0.53 4.03
CA TYR A 432 -16.05 1.00 4.78
C TYR A 432 -16.49 1.82 6.00
N GLU A 433 -15.94 1.50 7.17
CA GLU A 433 -15.80 2.48 8.25
C GLU A 433 -14.57 3.33 7.94
N ILE A 434 -14.70 4.66 7.98
CA ILE A 434 -13.61 5.60 7.73
C ILE A 434 -13.61 6.62 8.86
N GLN A 435 -12.51 6.69 9.61
CA GLN A 435 -12.31 7.77 10.58
C GLN A 435 -11.80 9.02 9.86
N VAL A 436 -12.34 10.18 10.17
CA VAL A 436 -11.84 11.46 9.68
C VAL A 436 -11.44 12.31 10.87
N HIS A 437 -10.15 12.62 10.96
CA HIS A 437 -9.63 13.55 11.93
C HIS A 437 -9.91 14.97 11.43
N ASN A 438 -10.66 15.73 12.21
CA ASN A 438 -10.72 17.17 12.06
C ASN A 438 -9.52 17.76 12.79
N TYR A 439 -8.74 18.59 12.10
CA TYR A 439 -7.81 19.52 12.74
C TYR A 439 -8.04 20.89 12.15
N ASP A 440 -8.46 21.82 12.99
CA ASP A 440 -8.55 23.24 12.65
C ASP A 440 -7.44 24.02 13.35
N PRO A 441 -6.46 24.60 12.61
CA PRO A 441 -5.40 25.39 13.20
C PRO A 441 -5.90 26.61 13.99
N GLU A 442 -7.10 27.14 13.68
CA GLU A 442 -7.64 28.33 14.33
C GLU A 442 -8.28 28.04 15.70
N SER A 443 -8.87 26.86 15.89
CA SER A 443 -9.44 26.44 17.20
C SER A 443 -8.55 25.49 18.00
N GLN A 444 -7.53 24.91 17.36
CA GLN A 444 -6.69 23.82 17.89
C GLN A 444 -7.47 22.55 18.28
N GLU A 445 -8.75 22.43 17.91
CA GLU A 445 -9.54 21.25 18.20
C GLU A 445 -9.10 20.05 17.35
N HIS A 446 -8.68 18.99 18.04
CA HIS A 446 -8.50 17.66 17.46
C HIS A 446 -9.73 16.80 17.78
N THR A 447 -10.63 16.63 16.82
CA THR A 447 -11.77 15.70 16.94
C THR A 447 -11.70 14.62 15.86
N THR A 448 -12.21 13.42 16.14
CA THR A 448 -12.27 12.34 15.16
C THR A 448 -13.71 11.90 14.98
N ARG A 449 -14.20 11.91 13.74
CA ARG A 449 -15.57 11.50 13.38
C ARG A 449 -15.51 10.19 12.59
N GLN A 450 -16.41 9.25 12.88
CA GLN A 450 -16.54 8.02 12.10
C GLN A 450 -17.63 8.18 11.04
N TYR A 451 -17.29 7.82 9.81
CA TYR A 451 -18.19 7.79 8.66
C TYR A 451 -18.29 6.38 8.10
N PHE A 452 -19.39 6.14 7.39
CA PHE A 452 -19.71 4.88 6.76
C PHE A 452 -19.86 5.12 5.26
N ALA A 453 -19.25 4.29 4.42
CA ALA A 453 -19.17 4.51 2.99
C ALA A 453 -19.41 3.23 2.19
N ASN A 454 -19.98 3.37 0.99
CA ASN A 454 -20.05 2.28 0.02
C ASN A 454 -18.65 1.98 -0.57
N LEU A 455 -18.58 1.15 -1.62
CA LEU A 455 -17.38 1.09 -2.46
C LEU A 455 -17.02 2.50 -3.01
N PRO A 456 -15.73 2.79 -3.22
CA PRO A 456 -15.29 4.06 -3.79
C PRO A 456 -15.93 4.35 -5.16
N MET A 457 -16.27 5.62 -5.37
CA MET A 457 -16.68 6.19 -6.66
C MET A 457 -15.48 6.50 -7.55
N VAL A 458 -14.33 6.82 -6.95
CA VAL A 458 -13.05 7.06 -7.62
C VAL A 458 -11.98 6.27 -6.90
N ASN A 459 -11.20 5.48 -7.66
CA ASN A 459 -10.11 4.65 -7.17
C ASN A 459 -8.74 5.30 -7.41
N ALA A 460 -7.74 4.87 -6.64
CA ALA A 460 -6.35 5.19 -6.91
C ALA A 460 -5.81 4.25 -8.00
N ASP A 461 -5.95 4.65 -9.27
CA ASP A 461 -5.54 3.87 -10.46
C ASP A 461 -4.10 4.18 -10.94
N ARG A 462 -3.40 5.11 -10.27
CA ARG A 462 -2.02 5.50 -10.58
C ARG A 462 -1.05 5.01 -9.51
N LEU A 463 0.02 4.33 -9.94
CA LEU A 463 1.09 3.84 -9.05
C LEU A 463 1.79 4.97 -8.30
N PHE A 464 2.03 6.11 -8.96
CA PHE A 464 2.57 7.33 -8.37
C PHE A 464 1.61 8.50 -8.63
N SER A 465 1.65 9.54 -7.79
CA SER A 465 0.83 10.78 -7.74
C SER A 465 0.04 10.94 -6.43
N ARG A 466 -1.11 11.62 -6.44
CA ARG A 466 -1.89 11.97 -5.24
C ARG A 466 -2.71 10.81 -4.64
N HIS A 467 -2.74 9.61 -5.25
CA HIS A 467 -3.48 8.42 -4.77
C HIS A 467 -4.92 8.74 -4.26
N THR A 468 -5.62 9.64 -4.95
CA THR A 468 -6.93 10.12 -4.53
C THR A 468 -7.97 9.00 -4.61
N ARG A 469 -8.81 8.86 -3.57
CA ARG A 469 -10.02 8.03 -3.60
C ARG A 469 -11.19 8.85 -3.08
N CYS A 470 -12.36 8.68 -3.71
CA CYS A 470 -13.59 9.38 -3.33
C CYS A 470 -14.71 8.36 -3.06
N PHE A 471 -15.52 8.61 -2.02
CA PHE A 471 -16.59 7.72 -1.59
C PHE A 471 -17.87 8.52 -1.31
N SER A 472 -19.02 7.95 -1.67
CA SER A 472 -20.32 8.38 -1.16
C SER A 472 -20.57 7.69 0.19
N GLY A 473 -20.86 8.50 1.22
CA GLY A 473 -20.99 8.01 2.59
C GLY A 473 -21.85 8.91 3.48
N SER A 474 -21.92 8.56 4.76
CA SER A 474 -22.76 9.21 5.75
C SER A 474 -22.21 9.03 7.15
N PHE A 475 -22.53 9.96 8.06
CA PHE A 475 -22.23 9.83 9.48
C PHE A 475 -23.14 8.82 10.21
N THR A 476 -24.27 8.41 9.60
CA THR A 476 -25.15 7.39 10.23
C THR A 476 -24.65 5.97 9.98
N ASP A 477 -24.50 5.18 11.05
CA ASP A 477 -24.21 3.74 10.97
C ASP A 477 -25.32 2.99 10.20
N PRO A 478 -24.99 2.26 9.10
CA PRO A 478 -25.95 1.46 8.36
C PRO A 478 -26.55 0.29 9.17
N SER A 479 -25.93 -0.12 10.29
CA SER A 479 -26.52 -1.13 11.18
C SER A 479 -27.78 -0.62 11.90
N LEU A 480 -27.87 0.70 12.13
CA LEU A 480 -28.99 1.34 12.82
C LEU A 480 -30.16 1.63 11.88
N ARG A 481 -29.89 1.97 10.61
CA ARG A 481 -30.94 2.16 9.58
C ARG A 481 -31.41 0.82 9.00
N CYS A 482 -32.23 0.11 9.77
CA CYS A 482 -32.96 -1.08 9.33
C CYS A 482 -34.05 -0.75 8.29
N GLY A 483 -33.67 -0.31 7.08
CA GLY A 483 -34.59 0.07 6.01
C GLY A 483 -33.96 0.11 4.62
N TYR A 484 -34.36 -0.84 3.77
CA TYR A 484 -34.15 -0.92 2.32
C TYR A 484 -32.72 -1.18 1.79
N ASP A 485 -32.72 -1.73 0.57
CA ASP A 485 -31.67 -2.09 -0.42
C ASP A 485 -30.31 -2.71 0.01
N GLY A 486 -29.83 -2.49 1.22
CA GLY A 486 -28.54 -2.98 1.70
C GLY A 486 -27.36 -2.14 1.20
N ARG A 487 -27.52 -0.81 1.10
CA ARG A 487 -26.46 0.16 0.81
C ARG A 487 -26.36 1.23 1.90
N VAL A 488 -25.25 1.96 1.95
CA VAL A 488 -25.16 3.19 2.75
C VAL A 488 -25.91 4.31 2.02
N ILE A 489 -26.93 4.88 2.67
CA ILE A 489 -27.62 6.10 2.21
C ILE A 489 -26.65 7.27 2.39
N ALA A 490 -26.03 7.70 1.29
CA ALA A 490 -25.03 8.75 1.32
C ALA A 490 -25.66 10.15 1.51
N THR A 491 -25.00 10.94 2.35
CA THR A 491 -25.30 12.36 2.61
C THR A 491 -24.09 13.27 2.37
N SER A 492 -22.89 12.67 2.43
CA SER A 492 -21.59 13.35 2.38
C SER A 492 -20.70 12.76 1.30
N LEU A 493 -19.85 13.59 0.70
CA LEU A 493 -18.71 13.15 -0.11
C LEU A 493 -17.47 13.03 0.77
N LEU A 494 -16.86 11.85 0.82
CA LEU A 494 -15.57 11.64 1.49
C LEU A 494 -14.46 11.57 0.46
N LYS A 495 -13.39 12.36 0.66
CA LYS A 495 -12.16 12.31 -0.13
C LYS A 495 -10.99 11.94 0.78
N THR A 496 -10.18 10.99 0.34
CA THR A 496 -8.92 10.58 0.98
C THR A 496 -7.82 10.62 -0.09
N GLY A 497 -6.59 10.96 0.29
CA GLY A 497 -5.49 10.96 -0.68
C GLY A 497 -4.17 11.42 -0.10
N TRP A 498 -3.13 11.37 -0.93
CA TRP A 498 -1.74 11.67 -0.64
C TRP A 498 -1.24 12.88 -1.45
N PRO A 499 -1.85 14.08 -1.25
CA PRO A 499 -1.32 15.29 -1.84
C PRO A 499 0.10 15.58 -1.33
N GLU A 500 0.82 16.37 -2.12
CA GLU A 500 2.05 17.00 -1.66
C GLU A 500 1.68 18.07 -0.64
N SER A 501 2.48 18.16 0.42
CA SER A 501 2.21 19.02 1.58
C SER A 501 3.53 19.57 2.07
N ASN A 502 3.54 20.81 2.55
CA ASN A 502 4.68 21.35 3.29
C ASN A 502 4.72 20.68 4.68
N MET A 503 5.89 20.56 5.32
CA MET A 503 5.97 19.87 6.63
C MET A 503 5.15 20.62 7.70
N ASP A 504 5.37 21.92 7.82
CA ASP A 504 4.48 22.84 8.54
C ASP A 504 3.11 22.93 7.84
N ILE A 505 2.04 22.87 8.64
CA ILE A 505 0.65 23.00 8.21
C ILE A 505 0.30 24.45 7.91
N ALA A 506 0.82 25.41 8.67
CA ALA A 506 0.49 26.83 8.49
C ALA A 506 1.05 27.38 7.16
N ALA A 507 2.24 26.91 6.75
CA ALA A 507 2.82 27.19 5.44
C ALA A 507 2.27 26.33 4.28
N ASP A 508 1.34 25.38 4.51
CA ASP A 508 0.85 24.50 3.44
C ASP A 508 -0.28 25.13 2.62
N THR A 509 0.08 26.09 1.76
CA THR A 509 -0.84 26.78 0.82
C THR A 509 -1.62 25.85 -0.12
N ARG A 510 -1.22 24.57 -0.20
CA ARG A 510 -1.87 23.50 -0.97
C ARG A 510 -2.92 22.72 -0.15
N ASP A 511 -3.22 23.14 1.08
CA ASP A 511 -4.18 22.45 1.93
C ASP A 511 -5.63 22.66 1.49
N GLU A 512 -6.19 21.61 0.89
CA GLU A 512 -7.60 21.53 0.50
C GLU A 512 -8.57 21.77 1.67
N CYS A 513 -8.19 21.43 2.92
CA CYS A 513 -9.03 21.68 4.08
C CYS A 513 -9.08 23.18 4.42
N HIS A 514 -7.93 23.85 4.49
CA HIS A 514 -7.85 25.31 4.65
C HIS A 514 -8.59 26.05 3.51
N MET A 515 -8.43 25.63 2.26
CA MET A 515 -9.16 26.21 1.12
C MET A 515 -10.68 26.08 1.27
N LEU A 516 -11.19 24.88 1.61
CA LEU A 516 -12.62 24.68 1.82
C LEU A 516 -13.16 25.40 3.07
N ARG A 517 -12.37 25.55 4.15
CA ARG A 517 -12.72 26.42 5.29
C ARG A 517 -12.86 27.87 4.88
N LYS A 518 -11.92 28.39 4.07
CA LYS A 518 -11.98 29.75 3.53
C LYS A 518 -13.23 29.97 2.66
N ILE A 519 -13.55 29.04 1.77
CA ILE A 519 -14.78 29.07 0.97
C ILE A 519 -16.03 29.06 1.87
N THR A 520 -16.09 28.12 2.82
CA THR A 520 -17.21 28.01 3.78
C THR A 520 -17.39 29.29 4.60
N ARG A 521 -16.30 29.98 4.98
CA ARG A 521 -16.32 31.27 5.70
C ARG A 521 -16.80 32.43 4.84
N ILE A 522 -16.45 32.46 3.56
CA ILE A 522 -16.87 33.52 2.62
C ILE A 522 -18.35 33.36 2.25
N LEU A 523 -18.80 32.13 1.97
CA LEU A 523 -20.17 31.85 1.51
C LEU A 523 -21.18 31.65 2.65
N GLY A 524 -20.73 31.33 3.87
CA GLY A 524 -21.60 30.92 4.99
C GLY A 524 -22.54 32.00 5.55
N GLY A 525 -22.43 33.25 5.07
CA GLY A 525 -23.40 34.32 5.35
C GLY A 525 -24.54 34.42 4.34
N ASP A 526 -24.47 33.70 3.21
CA ASP A 526 -25.44 33.80 2.11
C ASP A 526 -26.50 32.68 2.20
N ALA A 527 -27.76 33.09 2.40
CA ALA A 527 -28.89 32.18 2.54
C ALA A 527 -29.30 31.50 1.22
N ASP A 528 -29.00 32.09 0.06
CA ASP A 528 -29.30 31.50 -1.25
C ASP A 528 -28.26 30.46 -1.68
N LEU A 529 -27.04 30.51 -1.13
CA LEU A 529 -25.95 29.56 -1.41
C LEU A 529 -25.90 28.41 -0.40
N ASN A 530 -26.50 28.58 0.78
CA ASN A 530 -26.61 27.57 1.82
C ASN A 530 -27.29 26.30 1.29
N GLY A 531 -26.68 25.13 1.51
CA GLY A 531 -27.15 23.85 0.98
C GLY A 531 -27.05 23.69 -0.55
N ARG A 532 -26.44 24.64 -1.27
CA ARG A 532 -26.08 24.47 -2.70
C ARG A 532 -24.58 24.25 -2.90
N TYR A 533 -23.75 24.96 -2.13
CA TYR A 533 -22.28 24.87 -2.25
C TYR A 533 -21.66 23.82 -1.33
N PRO A 534 -20.59 23.13 -1.76
CA PRO A 534 -19.87 22.15 -0.95
C PRO A 534 -19.12 22.81 0.21
N THR A 535 -19.54 22.52 1.45
CA THR A 535 -18.90 23.00 2.69
C THR A 535 -18.04 21.91 3.34
N LEU A 536 -16.97 22.30 4.06
CA LEU A 536 -16.17 21.34 4.82
C LEU A 536 -16.83 21.01 6.16
N VAL A 537 -17.22 19.75 6.35
CA VAL A 537 -17.84 19.27 7.61
C VAL A 537 -16.79 18.85 8.63
N CYS A 538 -15.70 18.23 8.15
CA CYS A 538 -14.50 17.95 8.92
C CYS A 538 -13.35 17.58 7.96
N GLY A 539 -12.11 17.84 8.37
CA GLY A 539 -10.95 17.40 7.62
C GLY A 539 -9.60 17.80 8.22
N GLY A 540 -8.55 17.21 7.68
CA GLY A 540 -7.17 17.44 8.08
C GLY A 540 -6.23 16.33 7.60
N ARG A 541 -5.05 16.27 8.22
CA ARG A 541 -4.11 15.16 8.07
C ARG A 541 -4.65 13.92 8.80
N ALA A 542 -4.54 12.76 8.18
CA ALA A 542 -4.75 11.50 8.89
C ALA A 542 -3.60 11.28 9.88
N ARG A 543 -3.88 10.66 11.03
CA ARG A 543 -2.86 10.37 12.05
C ARG A 543 -2.87 8.89 12.39
N ILE A 544 -1.70 8.34 12.67
CA ILE A 544 -1.48 6.95 13.07
C ILE A 544 -0.73 6.88 14.39
N ASP A 545 -0.90 5.78 15.11
CA ASP A 545 -0.12 5.48 16.31
C ASP A 545 1.33 5.15 15.93
N SER A 546 2.29 5.82 16.60
CA SER A 546 3.72 5.54 16.52
C SER A 546 4.13 4.19 17.12
N GLY A 547 3.23 3.50 17.83
CA GLY A 547 3.51 2.30 18.61
C GLY A 547 3.68 2.58 20.11
N ASP A 548 3.90 3.84 20.47
CA ASP A 548 4.06 4.33 21.84
C ASP A 548 2.77 5.03 22.37
N GLY A 549 1.66 4.94 21.61
CA GLY A 549 0.42 5.69 21.87
C GLY A 549 0.44 7.14 21.38
N VAL A 550 1.57 7.62 20.87
CA VAL A 550 1.70 8.98 20.31
C VAL A 550 1.19 9.00 18.87
N MET A 551 0.15 9.80 18.60
CA MET A 551 -0.43 9.97 17.27
C MET A 551 0.41 10.90 16.40
N VAL A 552 1.00 10.39 15.31
CA VAL A 552 1.82 11.14 14.34
C VAL A 552 1.11 11.30 12.99
N ASP A 553 1.48 12.32 12.21
CA ASP A 553 0.92 12.55 10.87
C ASP A 553 1.26 11.40 9.91
N ASP A 554 0.22 10.79 9.33
CA ASP A 554 0.35 9.72 8.34
C ASP A 554 0.97 10.29 7.05
N SER A 555 2.27 10.05 6.88
CA SER A 555 3.11 10.75 5.92
C SER A 555 4.21 9.85 5.37
N VAL A 556 4.75 10.19 4.20
CA VAL A 556 5.90 9.49 3.61
C VAL A 556 7.08 9.46 4.59
N GLN A 557 7.29 10.54 5.35
CA GLN A 557 8.30 10.60 6.41
C GLN A 557 8.03 9.59 7.53
N SER A 558 6.78 9.47 8.02
CA SER A 558 6.41 8.50 9.08
C SER A 558 6.55 7.02 8.67
N ILE A 559 6.56 6.75 7.36
CA ILE A 559 6.72 5.40 6.79
C ILE A 559 8.20 5.09 6.57
N LEU A 560 8.97 6.07 6.08
CA LEU A 560 10.40 5.96 5.78
C LEU A 560 11.32 6.40 6.93
N ALA A 561 10.80 6.64 8.14
CA ALA A 561 11.56 7.17 9.28
C ALA A 561 12.77 6.32 9.71
N GLU A 562 12.81 5.05 9.31
CA GLU A 562 13.90 4.09 9.60
C GLU A 562 14.59 3.59 8.31
N VAL A 563 14.27 4.23 7.18
CA VAL A 563 14.85 3.98 5.86
C VAL A 563 15.81 5.10 5.55
N ASP A 564 17.09 4.75 5.45
CA ASP A 564 18.17 5.66 5.04
C ASP A 564 17.99 6.08 3.57
N THR A 565 17.18 7.12 3.34
CA THR A 565 16.86 7.66 2.02
C THR A 565 16.29 9.08 2.11
N GLU A 566 16.61 9.94 1.14
CA GLU A 566 16.04 11.28 1.06
C GLU A 566 14.59 11.26 0.57
N VAL A 567 13.69 11.94 1.29
CA VAL A 567 12.28 12.08 0.91
C VAL A 567 12.14 13.20 -0.13
N THR A 568 12.37 12.85 -1.41
CA THR A 568 12.41 13.81 -2.53
C THR A 568 11.12 14.60 -2.74
N VAL A 569 9.97 14.07 -2.28
CA VAL A 569 8.67 14.74 -2.30
C VAL A 569 7.86 14.35 -1.07
N HIS A 570 7.71 15.29 -0.13
CA HIS A 570 6.89 15.08 1.06
C HIS A 570 5.39 15.02 0.69
N ARG A 571 4.75 13.89 1.02
CA ARG A 571 3.30 13.69 0.90
C ARG A 571 2.75 13.27 2.26
N VAL A 572 1.55 13.76 2.55
CA VAL A 572 0.80 13.46 3.77
C VAL A 572 -0.57 12.96 3.38
N HIS A 573 -1.04 11.90 4.03
CA HIS A 573 -2.40 11.41 3.88
C HIS A 573 -3.36 12.46 4.45
N LYS A 574 -4.24 13.01 3.61
CA LYS A 574 -5.30 13.93 4.02
C LYS A 574 -6.67 13.30 3.81
N ARG A 575 -7.60 13.65 4.69
CA ARG A 575 -9.02 13.30 4.59
C ARG A 575 -9.89 14.53 4.79
N LEU A 576 -10.97 14.60 4.01
CA LEU A 576 -11.99 15.62 4.15
C LEU A 576 -13.37 15.07 3.83
N VAL A 577 -14.38 15.62 4.51
CA VAL A 577 -15.80 15.36 4.28
C VAL A 577 -16.49 16.64 3.86
N ILE A 578 -17.20 16.56 2.73
CA ILE A 578 -17.94 17.65 2.13
C ILE A 578 -19.44 17.35 2.24
N GLU A 579 -20.22 18.33 2.68
CA GLU A 579 -21.68 18.32 2.61
C GLU A 579 -22.24 19.65 2.05
N PRO A 580 -23.38 19.61 1.34
CA PRO A 580 -24.12 18.42 0.93
C PRO A 580 -23.35 17.60 -0.13
N LEU A 581 -23.71 16.33 -0.30
CA LEU A 581 -23.34 15.58 -1.49
C LEU A 581 -23.98 16.25 -2.73
N GLY A 582 -23.16 16.92 -3.54
CA GLY A 582 -23.62 17.72 -4.69
C GLY A 582 -24.43 16.90 -5.70
N GLU A 583 -25.42 17.54 -6.33
CA GLU A 583 -26.24 16.90 -7.35
C GLU A 583 -25.42 16.55 -8.61
N PRO A 584 -25.81 15.52 -9.39
CA PRO A 584 -25.14 15.19 -10.65
C PRO A 584 -25.21 16.36 -11.65
N LEU A 585 -24.14 16.57 -12.44
CA LEU A 585 -24.01 17.71 -13.37
C LEU A 585 -25.13 17.84 -14.42
N ASN A 586 -25.98 16.84 -14.62
CA ASN A 586 -27.15 16.91 -15.51
C ASN A 586 -28.41 17.50 -14.85
N THR A 587 -28.37 17.82 -13.55
CA THR A 587 -29.41 18.57 -12.83
C THR A 587 -29.19 20.09 -12.92
N VAL A 588 -27.96 20.51 -13.19
CA VAL A 588 -27.54 21.90 -13.38
C VAL A 588 -28.32 22.51 -14.54
N ARG A 589 -29.01 23.64 -14.30
CA ARG A 589 -30.05 24.15 -15.21
C ARG A 589 -29.57 25.27 -16.10
N THR A 590 -28.44 25.90 -15.76
CA THR A 590 -27.87 27.03 -16.50
C THR A 590 -26.41 26.81 -16.85
N VAL A 591 -25.98 27.40 -17.97
CA VAL A 591 -24.57 27.45 -18.37
C VAL A 591 -23.73 28.18 -17.32
N ARG A 592 -24.31 29.15 -16.59
CA ARG A 592 -23.64 29.91 -15.52
C ARG A 592 -23.28 29.05 -14.32
N GLU A 593 -24.24 28.29 -13.78
CA GLU A 593 -23.99 27.33 -12.69
C GLU A 593 -22.92 26.31 -13.09
N LEU A 594 -22.98 25.81 -14.33
CA LEU A 594 -21.98 24.89 -14.86
C LEU A 594 -20.59 25.55 -14.92
N ILE A 595 -20.45 26.77 -15.47
CA ILE A 595 -19.17 27.49 -15.51
C ILE A 595 -18.62 27.74 -14.11
N MET A 596 -19.44 28.12 -13.12
CA MET A 596 -18.99 28.33 -11.74
C MET A 596 -18.48 27.03 -11.10
N VAL A 597 -19.24 25.94 -11.16
CA VAL A 597 -18.84 24.62 -10.63
C VAL A 597 -17.54 24.14 -11.27
N LEU A 598 -17.31 24.46 -12.55
CA LEU A 598 -16.10 24.13 -13.28
C LEU A 598 -14.91 25.02 -12.93
N TYR A 599 -15.12 26.33 -12.75
CA TYR A 599 -14.09 27.26 -12.27
C TYR A 599 -13.62 26.88 -10.87
N ASP A 600 -14.54 26.59 -9.94
CA ASP A 600 -14.22 26.15 -8.58
C ASP A 600 -13.46 24.81 -8.60
N ALA A 601 -13.87 23.86 -9.44
CA ALA A 601 -13.16 22.59 -9.62
C ALA A 601 -11.74 22.77 -10.20
N MET A 602 -11.55 23.68 -11.16
CA MET A 602 -10.25 23.98 -11.76
C MET A 602 -9.31 24.67 -10.75
N SER A 603 -9.84 25.65 -10.00
CA SER A 603 -9.13 26.40 -8.97
C SER A 603 -8.78 25.53 -7.75
N ALA A 604 -9.57 24.51 -7.42
CA ALA A 604 -9.24 23.51 -6.39
C ALA A 604 -8.21 22.46 -6.86
N ALA A 605 -8.12 22.18 -8.17
CA ALA A 605 -7.19 21.19 -8.72
C ALA A 605 -5.75 21.74 -8.86
N ARG A 606 -5.62 22.97 -9.38
CA ARG A 606 -4.35 23.71 -9.51
C ARG A 606 -4.17 24.64 -8.31
N GLY A 607 -3.24 24.33 -7.40
CA GLY A 607 -2.91 25.14 -6.21
C GLY A 607 -2.14 26.44 -6.52
N THR A 608 -2.58 27.19 -7.53
CA THR A 608 -2.02 28.43 -8.05
C THR A 608 -3.16 29.26 -8.62
N LEU A 609 -3.26 30.54 -8.24
CA LEU A 609 -4.38 31.40 -8.63
C LEU A 609 -4.63 31.39 -10.15
N ILE A 610 -5.87 31.10 -10.55
CA ILE A 610 -6.43 31.60 -11.80
C ILE A 610 -7.10 32.92 -11.42
N ASP A 611 -6.71 34.01 -12.08
CA ASP A 611 -7.21 35.34 -11.73
C ASP A 611 -8.73 35.44 -11.95
N PHE A 612 -9.41 36.22 -11.11
CA PHE A 612 -10.88 36.23 -11.07
C PHE A 612 -11.46 36.84 -12.37
N ASP A 613 -10.72 37.75 -12.99
CA ASP A 613 -11.05 38.40 -14.26
C ASP A 613 -11.18 37.41 -15.43
N PHE A 614 -10.47 36.28 -15.42
CA PHE A 614 -10.57 35.27 -16.48
C PHE A 614 -11.94 34.56 -16.49
N ALA A 615 -12.60 34.44 -15.33
CA ALA A 615 -13.97 33.93 -15.26
C ALA A 615 -14.99 34.95 -15.80
N LEU A 616 -14.75 36.25 -15.58
CA LEU A 616 -15.58 37.35 -16.07
C LEU A 616 -15.50 37.53 -17.59
N ASP A 617 -14.33 37.29 -18.21
CA ASP A 617 -14.22 37.32 -19.67
C ASP A 617 -14.86 36.07 -20.33
N ILE A 618 -14.84 34.90 -19.68
CA ILE A 618 -15.66 33.74 -20.12
C ILE A 618 -17.15 34.05 -19.98
N GLU A 619 -17.58 34.70 -18.91
CA GLU A 619 -18.97 35.14 -18.74
C GLU A 619 -19.39 36.14 -19.83
N ARG A 620 -18.49 37.04 -20.26
CA ARG A 620 -18.71 37.91 -21.41
C ARG A 620 -18.90 37.15 -22.71
N GLU A 621 -17.98 36.25 -23.11
CA GLU A 621 -18.13 35.50 -24.35
C GLU A 621 -19.37 34.58 -24.36
N ALA A 622 -19.72 33.99 -23.21
CA ALA A 622 -20.87 33.10 -23.06
C ALA A 622 -22.24 33.78 -23.28
N THR A 623 -22.31 35.12 -23.23
CA THR A 623 -23.56 35.86 -23.54
C THR A 623 -23.91 35.92 -25.03
N ASN A 624 -23.04 35.45 -25.94
CA ASN A 624 -23.28 35.50 -27.38
C ASN A 624 -24.03 34.23 -27.88
N PRO A 625 -25.33 34.28 -28.23
CA PRO A 625 -26.16 33.07 -28.31
C PRO A 625 -25.88 32.12 -29.49
N THR A 626 -25.01 32.51 -30.44
CA THR A 626 -24.90 31.86 -31.75
C THR A 626 -23.78 30.83 -31.90
N ARG A 627 -23.01 30.50 -30.84
CA ARG A 627 -21.80 29.64 -30.98
C ARG A 627 -21.61 28.44 -30.05
N LEU A 628 -22.47 28.18 -29.05
CA LEU A 628 -22.37 26.96 -28.24
C LEU A 628 -23.31 25.84 -28.75
N ASN A 629 -22.82 25.07 -29.73
CA ASN A 629 -23.29 23.71 -30.00
C ASN A 629 -22.12 22.74 -29.79
N ILE A 630 -21.88 22.37 -28.52
CA ILE A 630 -20.77 21.51 -28.10
C ILE A 630 -21.36 20.29 -27.39
N ASN A 631 -21.06 19.09 -27.89
CA ASN A 631 -21.59 17.83 -27.35
C ASN A 631 -21.11 17.58 -25.91
N THR A 632 -22.04 17.63 -24.95
CA THR A 632 -21.82 17.64 -23.49
C THR A 632 -21.38 16.29 -22.89
N GLN A 633 -20.57 15.48 -23.59
CA GLN A 633 -20.22 14.12 -23.17
C GLN A 633 -18.71 13.82 -23.05
N LEU A 634 -17.81 14.77 -23.30
CA LEU A 634 -16.37 14.47 -23.45
C LEU A 634 -15.36 15.28 -22.62
N ILE A 635 -15.76 16.32 -21.90
CA ILE A 635 -14.79 17.29 -21.33
C ILE A 635 -14.53 17.13 -19.81
N GLN A 636 -15.55 16.90 -18.97
CA GLN A 636 -15.42 17.09 -17.51
C GLN A 636 -15.62 15.85 -16.61
N MET A 637 -14.63 14.96 -16.67
CA MET A 637 -14.08 14.31 -15.46
C MET A 637 -12.53 14.29 -15.42
N ARG A 638 -11.83 14.58 -16.53
CA ARG A 638 -10.35 14.58 -16.58
C ARG A 638 -9.67 15.69 -15.77
N ILE A 639 -10.31 16.85 -15.66
CA ILE A 639 -9.74 18.07 -15.06
C ILE A 639 -9.32 17.89 -13.59
N PHE A 640 -9.96 16.99 -12.84
CA PHE A 640 -9.59 16.66 -11.47
C PHE A 640 -8.41 15.67 -11.34
N MET A 641 -7.97 15.04 -12.43
CA MET A 641 -7.09 13.85 -12.39
C MET A 641 -5.73 14.05 -13.08
N ASP A 642 -5.65 14.87 -14.13
CA ASP A 642 -4.42 15.07 -14.89
C ASP A 642 -3.66 16.33 -14.47
N GLY A 643 -2.72 16.13 -13.54
CA GLY A 643 -1.74 17.14 -13.11
C GLY A 643 -0.59 17.38 -14.10
N GLU A 644 -0.79 17.12 -15.39
CA GLU A 644 0.15 17.48 -16.46
C GLU A 644 -0.27 18.79 -17.15
N LYS A 645 0.66 19.42 -17.86
CA LYS A 645 0.44 20.73 -18.49
C LYS A 645 -0.51 20.62 -19.69
N VAL A 646 -1.81 20.82 -19.44
CA VAL A 646 -2.74 21.26 -20.48
C VAL A 646 -2.45 22.74 -20.79
N THR A 647 -1.91 22.97 -21.99
CA THR A 647 -1.87 24.25 -22.72
C THR A 647 -3.21 24.47 -23.41
#